data_AF-A0A1E4TGG5-F1
#
_entry.id   AF-A0A1E4TGG5-F1
#
_cell.length_a   1.000
_cell.length_b   1.000
_cell.length_c   1.000
_cell.angle_alpha   90.00
_cell.angle_beta   90.00
_cell.angle_gamma   90.00
#
_symmetry.space_group_name_H-M   'P 1'
#
loop_
_entity.id
_entity.type
_entity.pdbx_description
1 polymer ?
#
loop_
_entity_poly.entity_id
_entity_poly.type
_entity_poly.pdbx_seq_one_letter_code
_entity_poly.pdbx_strand_id
1 'polypeptide(L)'
;MPYTIHEILSSVDSSSPITAVEYSNSSLYFGTQNGEIVHCFYDSATSNFVHAAKIYVPASRGSPIDSFILLPHVSRALILSNSQISFFSLPELSPLSLGRIKDVKGMCYDPLSQPDAYALVTVFTSTAVRIVHIDPEKVKLVRNIDYANAIVGSQHKSLALVATSANYDILDIENGRKIPLFPIISDPDSTDTLAPLLAKLPSNEFLLATASGSNQPAVGIFINSEGDITRGTITWESYPSSIAALNSEIAAIYDQKINLHDTNSQSFSSSLALPDSSEYFLQPVLTDIEIPFLPLASKIASVPLIPSKELETQLEQEHQAAVKMASVSSQVVLCRRKDGALSTIIQPPPLFQLEELILNSKFEEALTQLDVLIRTTTTESQFLQISYIQQALGFAYIAAKRYQDALKHWDSTSIDPRIVIFLYSELEIKSPPWVFAGVLEIIKSTKKLKHIGSAESLAFFKMFLASWFEKKEYETSEQSKLIFKCVEIAYLQLLLTKGGSADELLNFVRENVIESTSIAANMLEEAKRYYALSILLKRKGKYRQVCATWVKLLEGEWYDPDFVNGEQQMADFLESCDDHACIWEYGIWLVKRNPALGLNVFLNNPIANADTSLVLKKVRDIGGNTLKIFLEERLAKLSPGTSEYQGTVQELLGLYCKELNNCAVYNALFAKEVKKTYSDYRELGLSKPSYIDYWNSSSADISLAIKPLADMRHNTLVLLRDVSFTKEDARSLRDILQPSEKVLLTEVAILAASEGKLDEFYEITIHEVQDYKEALRITEKLPEDSPALKASAHTLFEHAVRLVDSEESNEFVTFLLKKFGRYYNIEYVLDQVSDAWPVERLRPFLLGRLRTNVAERLSSMMLKSVNRSNAAETTYQLQVLGSLPPIIETTGDDVLPKE
;
A
#
# COMPACT_ATOMS: atom_id res chain seq x y z
N MET A 1 -27.20 -28.34 -22.44
CA MET A 1 -27.00 -29.80 -22.24
C MET A 1 -28.36 -30.50 -22.27
N PRO A 2 -28.45 -31.73 -22.81
CA PRO A 2 -29.71 -32.46 -22.89
C PRO A 2 -30.19 -32.94 -21.52
N TYR A 3 -31.50 -33.07 -21.37
CA TYR A 3 -32.11 -33.72 -20.21
C TYR A 3 -31.72 -35.20 -20.13
N THR A 4 -31.71 -35.75 -18.92
CA THR A 4 -31.46 -37.17 -18.67
C THR A 4 -32.47 -37.75 -17.70
N ILE A 5 -32.78 -39.04 -17.86
CA ILE A 5 -33.61 -39.78 -16.92
C ILE A 5 -32.74 -40.21 -15.73
N HIS A 6 -33.12 -39.79 -14.53
CA HIS A 6 -32.47 -40.19 -13.28
C HIS A 6 -33.42 -41.08 -12.48
N GLU A 7 -32.99 -42.29 -12.18
CA GLU A 7 -33.76 -43.24 -11.37
C GLU A 7 -33.78 -42.79 -9.91
N ILE A 8 -34.98 -42.77 -9.30
CA ILE A 8 -35.19 -42.43 -7.89
C ILE A 8 -35.52 -43.70 -7.09
N LEU A 9 -36.34 -44.58 -7.66
CA LEU A 9 -36.76 -45.83 -7.07
C LEU A 9 -36.91 -46.91 -8.14
N SER A 10 -36.27 -48.05 -7.94
CA SER A 10 -36.23 -49.15 -8.91
C SER A 10 -37.55 -49.91 -9.04
N SER A 11 -38.26 -50.10 -7.92
CA SER A 11 -39.59 -50.68 -7.87
C SER A 11 -40.21 -50.44 -6.50
N VAL A 12 -41.54 -50.38 -6.46
CA VAL A 12 -42.33 -50.42 -5.23
C VAL A 12 -42.86 -51.84 -5.05
N ASP A 13 -42.83 -52.36 -3.82
CA ASP A 13 -43.49 -53.62 -3.44
C ASP A 13 -45.03 -53.47 -3.50
N SER A 14 -45.55 -53.42 -4.73
CA SER A 14 -46.97 -53.25 -5.02
C SER A 14 -47.51 -54.48 -5.74
N SER A 15 -48.66 -54.97 -5.28
CA SER A 15 -49.36 -56.14 -5.86
C SER A 15 -50.22 -55.79 -7.08
N SER A 16 -50.28 -54.52 -7.45
CA SER A 16 -51.17 -54.00 -8.50
C SER A 16 -50.56 -52.74 -9.12
N PRO A 17 -50.90 -52.42 -10.39
CA PRO A 17 -50.35 -51.26 -11.08
C PRO A 17 -50.56 -49.94 -10.34
N ILE A 18 -49.62 -49.02 -10.51
CA ILE A 18 -49.66 -47.66 -9.96
C ILE A 18 -50.51 -46.75 -10.86
N THR A 19 -51.36 -45.97 -10.22
CA THR A 19 -52.31 -45.07 -10.88
C THR A 19 -52.03 -43.60 -10.60
N ALA A 20 -51.45 -43.26 -9.45
CA ALA A 20 -51.12 -41.89 -9.07
C ALA A 20 -49.89 -41.87 -8.15
N VAL A 21 -49.15 -40.76 -8.19
CA VAL A 21 -47.95 -40.55 -7.37
C VAL A 21 -47.94 -39.11 -6.85
N GLU A 22 -47.50 -38.93 -5.60
CA GLU A 22 -47.25 -37.59 -5.04
C GLU A 22 -46.03 -37.62 -4.12
N TYR A 23 -45.32 -36.49 -4.06
CA TYR A 23 -44.14 -36.30 -3.21
C TYR A 23 -44.40 -35.19 -2.20
N SER A 24 -43.94 -35.38 -0.96
CA SER A 24 -43.95 -34.34 0.06
C SER A 24 -42.97 -34.68 1.18
N ASN A 25 -42.16 -33.72 1.61
CA ASN A 25 -41.25 -33.82 2.76
C ASN A 25 -40.44 -35.15 2.79
N SER A 26 -39.72 -35.44 1.71
CA SER A 26 -38.91 -36.66 1.59
C SER A 26 -39.70 -37.97 1.65
N SER A 27 -41.01 -37.92 1.43
CA SER A 27 -41.89 -39.08 1.35
C SER A 27 -42.55 -39.16 -0.03
N LEU A 28 -42.55 -40.37 -0.60
CA LEU A 28 -43.26 -40.73 -1.82
C LEU A 28 -44.50 -41.53 -1.47
N TYR A 29 -45.62 -41.19 -2.11
CA TYR A 29 -46.90 -41.83 -1.92
C TYR A 29 -47.40 -42.36 -3.27
N PHE A 30 -47.65 -43.66 -3.34
CA PHE A 30 -48.11 -44.34 -4.54
C PHE A 30 -49.52 -44.85 -4.36
N GLY A 31 -50.43 -44.47 -5.26
CA GLY A 31 -51.77 -45.01 -5.35
C GLY A 31 -51.82 -46.19 -6.30
N THR A 32 -52.52 -47.25 -5.90
CA THR A 32 -52.64 -48.46 -6.71
C THR A 32 -54.03 -48.63 -7.31
N GLN A 33 -54.11 -49.47 -8.35
CA GLN A 33 -55.36 -49.85 -9.01
C GLN A 33 -56.38 -50.52 -8.07
N ASN A 34 -55.91 -51.14 -6.99
CA ASN A 34 -56.76 -51.82 -6.00
C ASN A 34 -57.15 -50.93 -4.80
N GLY A 35 -56.83 -49.63 -4.85
CA GLY A 35 -57.23 -48.68 -3.81
C GLY A 35 -56.35 -48.72 -2.57
N GLU A 36 -55.08 -49.09 -2.73
CA GLU A 36 -54.05 -49.08 -1.70
C GLU A 36 -53.12 -47.87 -1.89
N ILE A 37 -52.56 -47.39 -0.78
CA ILE A 37 -51.52 -46.36 -0.77
C ILE A 37 -50.25 -47.01 -0.23
N VAL A 38 -49.18 -46.95 -1.01
CA VAL A 38 -47.85 -47.35 -0.57
C VAL A 38 -47.06 -46.09 -0.24
N HIS A 39 -46.59 -45.99 1.00
CA HIS A 39 -45.76 -44.88 1.48
C HIS A 39 -44.32 -45.34 1.57
N CYS A 40 -43.43 -44.64 0.89
CA CYS A 40 -41.98 -44.80 0.98
C CYS A 40 -41.38 -43.51 1.53
N PHE A 41 -40.39 -43.61 2.42
CA PHE A 41 -39.66 -42.45 2.92
C PHE A 41 -38.21 -42.52 2.47
N TYR A 42 -37.60 -41.37 2.24
CA TYR A 42 -36.17 -41.29 1.92
C TYR A 42 -35.35 -41.50 3.19
N ASP A 43 -34.55 -42.55 3.21
CA ASP A 43 -33.57 -42.79 4.26
C ASP A 43 -32.23 -42.16 3.86
N SER A 44 -31.85 -41.11 4.59
CA SER A 44 -30.61 -40.40 4.36
C SER A 44 -29.36 -41.25 4.62
N ALA A 45 -29.44 -42.29 5.45
CA ALA A 45 -28.31 -43.16 5.75
C ALA A 45 -27.99 -44.11 4.58
N THR A 46 -29.02 -44.63 3.91
CA THR A 46 -28.88 -45.52 2.75
C THR A 46 -28.98 -44.79 1.41
N SER A 47 -29.26 -43.48 1.43
CA SER A 47 -29.50 -42.62 0.25
C SER A 47 -30.52 -43.22 -0.72
N ASN A 48 -31.56 -43.86 -0.18
CA ASN A 48 -32.56 -44.58 -0.95
C ASN A 48 -33.95 -44.43 -0.31
N PHE A 49 -34.98 -44.63 -1.12
CA PHE A 49 -36.35 -44.72 -0.62
C PHE A 49 -36.62 -46.11 -0.07
N VAL A 50 -37.10 -46.16 1.17
CA VAL A 50 -37.44 -47.41 1.86
C VAL A 50 -38.95 -47.46 2.06
N HIS A 51 -39.53 -48.64 1.85
CA HIS A 51 -40.96 -48.87 2.10
C HIS A 51 -41.29 -48.65 3.58
N ALA A 52 -42.18 -47.70 3.87
CA ALA A 52 -42.62 -47.36 5.22
C ALA A 52 -43.87 -48.14 5.61
N ALA A 53 -44.93 -48.01 4.80
CA ALA A 53 -46.25 -48.52 5.13
C ALA A 53 -47.10 -48.76 3.88
N LYS A 54 -48.03 -49.71 3.99
CA LYS A 54 -49.07 -49.96 3.00
C LYS A 54 -50.43 -49.77 3.67
N ILE A 55 -51.24 -48.85 3.16
CA ILE A 55 -52.48 -48.40 3.78
C ILE A 55 -53.64 -48.65 2.82
N TYR A 56 -54.65 -49.39 3.27
CA TYR A 56 -55.88 -49.58 2.50
C TYR A 56 -56.84 -48.42 2.75
N VAL A 57 -57.35 -47.80 1.67
CA VAL A 57 -58.31 -46.69 1.78
C VAL A 57 -59.72 -47.28 1.85
N PRO A 58 -60.44 -47.23 2.99
CA PRO A 58 -61.74 -47.89 3.09
C PRO A 58 -62.80 -47.34 2.12
N ALA A 59 -62.63 -46.10 1.67
CA ALA A 59 -63.50 -45.46 0.68
C ALA A 59 -63.31 -46.02 -0.74
N SER A 60 -62.16 -46.61 -1.05
CA SER A 60 -61.85 -47.11 -2.38
C SER A 60 -62.71 -48.31 -2.77
N ARG A 61 -63.04 -49.19 -1.81
CA ARG A 61 -63.74 -50.46 -2.06
C ARG A 61 -63.08 -51.31 -3.17
N GLY A 62 -61.75 -51.23 -3.28
CA GLY A 62 -61.00 -51.91 -4.35
C GLY A 62 -60.96 -51.15 -5.68
N SER A 63 -61.52 -49.94 -5.75
CA SER A 63 -61.38 -49.03 -6.89
C SER A 63 -60.00 -48.37 -6.89
N PRO A 64 -59.48 -47.91 -8.04
CA PRO A 64 -58.20 -47.24 -8.12
C PRO A 64 -58.15 -45.98 -7.25
N ILE A 65 -56.94 -45.62 -6.82
CA ILE A 65 -56.69 -44.27 -6.33
C ILE A 65 -56.47 -43.37 -7.54
N ASP A 66 -57.35 -42.40 -7.75
CA ASP A 66 -57.36 -41.55 -8.94
C ASP A 66 -56.37 -40.39 -8.82
N SER A 67 -56.25 -39.79 -7.63
CA SER A 67 -55.33 -38.67 -7.37
C SER A 67 -55.09 -38.44 -5.87
N PHE A 68 -54.01 -37.74 -5.56
CA PHE A 68 -53.67 -37.27 -4.23
C PHE A 68 -53.45 -35.76 -4.25
N ILE A 69 -53.79 -35.08 -3.16
CA ILE A 69 -53.29 -33.75 -2.85
C ILE A 69 -52.76 -33.78 -1.41
N LEU A 70 -51.48 -33.49 -1.25
CA LEU A 70 -50.83 -33.40 0.07
C LEU A 70 -50.76 -31.94 0.48
N LEU A 71 -51.21 -31.63 1.69
CA LEU A 71 -51.24 -30.29 2.25
C LEU A 71 -50.49 -30.26 3.59
N PRO A 72 -49.14 -30.23 3.56
CA PRO A 72 -48.34 -30.32 4.78
C PRO A 72 -48.60 -29.18 5.78
N HIS A 73 -48.85 -27.96 5.28
CA HIS A 73 -49.07 -26.75 6.10
C HIS A 73 -50.34 -26.82 6.98
N VAL A 74 -51.35 -27.61 6.59
CA VAL A 74 -52.52 -27.93 7.42
C VAL A 74 -52.49 -29.37 7.94
N SER A 75 -51.40 -30.10 7.70
CA SER A 75 -51.21 -31.51 8.07
C SER A 75 -52.33 -32.43 7.55
N ARG A 76 -52.82 -32.19 6.32
CA ARG A 76 -53.92 -32.98 5.72
C ARG A 76 -53.50 -33.59 4.38
N ALA A 77 -54.01 -34.78 4.09
CA ALA A 77 -53.94 -35.41 2.78
C ALA A 77 -55.35 -35.69 2.26
N LEU A 78 -55.58 -35.38 0.98
CA LEU A 78 -56.83 -35.66 0.27
C LEU A 78 -56.58 -36.77 -0.72
N ILE A 79 -57.39 -37.82 -0.62
CA ILE A 79 -57.30 -38.99 -1.49
C ILE A 79 -58.61 -39.14 -2.24
N LEU A 80 -58.53 -39.07 -3.58
CA LEU A 80 -59.64 -39.35 -4.47
C LEU A 80 -59.66 -40.82 -4.84
N SER A 81 -60.75 -41.49 -4.52
CA SER A 81 -61.01 -42.84 -5.00
C SER A 81 -62.51 -43.10 -5.06
N ASN A 82 -62.94 -43.87 -6.07
CA ASN A 82 -64.36 -44.24 -6.24
C ASN A 82 -65.30 -43.02 -6.26
N SER A 83 -64.89 -41.96 -6.97
CA SER A 83 -65.58 -40.67 -7.04
C SER A 83 -65.86 -40.00 -5.68
N GLN A 84 -65.04 -40.30 -4.65
CA GLN A 84 -65.13 -39.70 -3.32
C GLN A 84 -63.77 -39.20 -2.82
N ILE A 85 -63.76 -38.02 -2.20
CA ILE A 85 -62.60 -37.51 -1.47
C ILE A 85 -62.68 -37.99 -0.03
N SER A 86 -61.59 -38.60 0.44
CA SER A 86 -61.36 -38.99 1.82
C SER A 86 -60.16 -38.22 2.39
N PHE A 87 -60.23 -37.90 3.69
CA PHE A 87 -59.25 -37.06 4.38
C PHE A 87 -58.40 -37.90 5.32
N PHE A 88 -57.10 -37.62 5.32
CA PHE A 88 -56.11 -38.32 6.13
C PHE A 88 -55.19 -37.32 6.85
N SER A 89 -54.63 -37.72 7.99
CA SER A 89 -53.60 -36.93 8.68
C SER A 89 -52.26 -37.05 7.97
N LEU A 90 -51.46 -35.99 7.97
CA LEU A 90 -50.04 -36.07 7.67
C LEU A 90 -49.24 -35.84 8.97
N PRO A 91 -48.12 -36.57 9.16
CA PRO A 91 -47.48 -37.49 8.23
C PRO A 91 -48.00 -38.95 8.27
N GLU A 92 -48.80 -39.35 9.27
CA GLU A 92 -49.08 -40.77 9.54
C GLU A 92 -50.06 -41.44 8.56
N LEU A 93 -50.73 -40.67 7.70
CA LEU A 93 -51.80 -41.15 6.82
C LEU A 93 -52.87 -41.93 7.58
N SER A 94 -53.29 -41.41 8.74
CA SER A 94 -54.41 -41.97 9.48
C SER A 94 -55.75 -41.43 8.95
N PRO A 95 -56.77 -42.28 8.73
CA PRO A 95 -58.06 -41.82 8.19
C PRO A 95 -58.79 -40.91 9.18
N LEU A 96 -59.24 -39.75 8.71
CA LEU A 96 -59.95 -38.74 9.51
C LEU A 96 -61.46 -38.79 9.28
N SER A 97 -62.23 -38.58 10.35
CA SER A 97 -63.70 -38.54 10.30
C SER A 97 -64.24 -37.14 9.97
N LEU A 98 -63.67 -36.47 8.96
CA LEU A 98 -64.05 -35.11 8.53
C LEU A 98 -65.17 -35.09 7.46
N GLY A 99 -65.86 -36.22 7.26
CA GLY A 99 -66.84 -36.40 6.20
C GLY A 99 -66.22 -36.84 4.87
N ARG A 100 -67.04 -36.92 3.82
CA ARG A 100 -66.62 -37.29 2.45
C ARG A 100 -67.27 -36.36 1.44
N ILE A 101 -66.52 -35.98 0.41
CA ILE A 101 -67.07 -35.23 -0.73
C ILE A 101 -67.36 -36.25 -1.84
N LYS A 102 -68.62 -36.32 -2.28
CA LYS A 102 -69.08 -37.28 -3.31
C LYS A 102 -69.14 -36.64 -4.69
N ASP A 103 -69.28 -37.49 -5.70
CA ASP A 103 -69.44 -37.16 -7.12
C ASP A 103 -68.22 -36.44 -7.70
N VAL A 104 -67.05 -36.65 -7.11
CA VAL A 104 -65.79 -36.01 -7.51
C VAL A 104 -65.16 -36.78 -8.66
N LYS A 105 -64.71 -36.05 -9.69
CA LYS A 105 -63.99 -36.61 -10.84
C LYS A 105 -62.53 -36.20 -10.88
N GLY A 106 -62.20 -35.05 -10.30
CA GLY A 106 -60.83 -34.57 -10.18
C GLY A 106 -60.72 -33.50 -9.12
N MET A 107 -59.48 -33.11 -8.83
CA MET A 107 -59.15 -32.06 -7.88
C MET A 107 -57.87 -31.35 -8.31
N CYS A 108 -57.72 -30.08 -7.95
CA CYS A 108 -56.47 -29.36 -8.10
C CYS A 108 -56.22 -28.40 -6.93
N TYR A 109 -54.94 -28.12 -6.70
CA TYR A 109 -54.47 -27.21 -5.68
C TYR A 109 -53.41 -26.29 -6.29
N ASP A 110 -53.56 -24.98 -6.11
CA ASP A 110 -52.59 -23.97 -6.56
C ASP A 110 -51.78 -23.49 -5.35
N PRO A 111 -50.54 -23.94 -5.13
CA PRO A 111 -49.77 -23.61 -3.92
C PRO A 111 -49.40 -22.13 -3.82
N LEU A 112 -49.31 -21.40 -4.93
CA LEU A 112 -48.82 -20.01 -4.99
C LEU A 112 -49.84 -18.96 -4.51
N SER A 113 -51.12 -19.34 -4.39
CA SER A 113 -52.23 -18.40 -4.12
C SER A 113 -52.95 -18.73 -2.81
N GLN A 114 -52.25 -19.29 -1.82
CA GLN A 114 -52.87 -19.91 -0.65
C GLN A 114 -52.57 -19.15 0.65
N PRO A 115 -53.55 -19.06 1.57
CA PRO A 115 -53.34 -18.55 2.93
C PRO A 115 -52.52 -19.53 3.79
N ASP A 116 -51.71 -19.02 4.71
CA ASP A 116 -50.89 -19.89 5.59
C ASP A 116 -51.73 -20.77 6.53
N ALA A 117 -52.91 -20.29 6.94
CA ALA A 117 -53.73 -20.94 7.95
C ALA A 117 -54.64 -22.06 7.42
N TYR A 118 -54.93 -22.07 6.11
CA TYR A 118 -55.87 -23.02 5.51
C TYR A 118 -55.61 -23.18 4.01
N ALA A 119 -56.01 -24.33 3.46
CA ALA A 119 -55.95 -24.60 2.02
C ALA A 119 -57.31 -24.40 1.34
N LEU A 120 -57.31 -23.81 0.15
CA LEU A 120 -58.43 -23.81 -0.78
C LEU A 120 -58.15 -24.81 -1.90
N VAL A 121 -58.94 -25.88 -1.95
CA VAL A 121 -58.85 -26.93 -2.98
C VAL A 121 -60.04 -26.81 -3.92
N THR A 122 -59.76 -26.84 -5.22
CA THR A 122 -60.79 -26.89 -6.26
C THR A 122 -61.12 -28.34 -6.57
N VAL A 123 -62.41 -28.65 -6.53
CA VAL A 123 -62.96 -29.99 -6.68
C VAL A 123 -63.89 -30.00 -7.89
N PHE A 124 -63.57 -30.85 -8.86
CA PHE A 124 -64.36 -31.04 -10.08
C PHE A 124 -65.37 -32.16 -9.85
N THR A 125 -66.66 -31.88 -10.04
CA THR A 125 -67.74 -32.86 -9.89
C THR A 125 -68.55 -33.00 -11.17
N SER A 126 -69.44 -33.98 -11.22
CA SER A 126 -70.35 -34.18 -12.36
C SER A 126 -71.33 -33.01 -12.59
N THR A 127 -71.59 -32.19 -11.58
CA THR A 127 -72.63 -31.14 -11.62
C THR A 127 -72.12 -29.73 -11.31
N ALA A 128 -70.97 -29.61 -10.65
CA ALA A 128 -70.40 -28.33 -10.25
C ALA A 128 -68.87 -28.35 -10.13
N VAL A 129 -68.25 -27.17 -10.20
CA VAL A 129 -66.91 -26.92 -9.68
C VAL A 129 -67.03 -26.31 -8.28
N ARG A 130 -66.40 -26.94 -7.29
CA ARG A 130 -66.49 -26.57 -5.87
C ARG A 130 -65.17 -26.07 -5.33
N ILE A 131 -65.20 -24.97 -4.58
CA ILE A 131 -64.05 -24.48 -3.82
C ILE A 131 -64.25 -24.89 -2.36
N VAL A 132 -63.32 -25.67 -1.84
CA VAL A 132 -63.41 -26.27 -0.50
C VAL A 132 -62.29 -25.73 0.37
N HIS A 133 -62.67 -25.15 1.51
CA HIS A 133 -61.76 -24.73 2.57
C HIS A 133 -61.42 -25.94 3.44
N ILE A 134 -60.12 -26.14 3.65
CA ILE A 134 -59.57 -27.23 4.42
C ILE A 134 -58.63 -26.65 5.46
N ASP A 135 -59.01 -26.81 6.72
CA ASP A 135 -58.17 -26.50 7.87
C ASP A 135 -57.97 -27.77 8.73
N PRO A 136 -57.14 -27.72 9.79
CA PRO A 136 -56.94 -28.89 10.64
C PRO A 136 -58.23 -29.40 11.31
N GLU A 137 -59.20 -28.56 11.66
CA GLU A 137 -60.36 -28.98 12.45
C GLU A 137 -61.58 -29.34 11.58
N LYS A 138 -61.76 -28.68 10.43
CA LYS A 138 -62.98 -28.74 9.63
C LYS A 138 -62.73 -28.59 8.13
N VAL A 139 -63.69 -29.10 7.38
CA VAL A 139 -63.79 -28.95 5.93
C VAL A 139 -65.08 -28.20 5.62
N LYS A 140 -65.01 -27.10 4.87
CA LYS A 140 -66.16 -26.25 4.57
C LYS A 140 -66.24 -25.93 3.08
N LEU A 141 -67.42 -26.09 2.48
CA LEU A 141 -67.70 -25.61 1.13
C LEU A 141 -67.73 -24.07 1.14
N VAL A 142 -66.89 -23.43 0.32
CA VAL A 142 -66.81 -21.97 0.19
C VAL A 142 -67.66 -21.51 -0.98
N ARG A 143 -67.53 -22.17 -2.13
CA ARG A 143 -68.22 -21.79 -3.37
C ARG A 143 -68.61 -23.04 -4.15
N ASN A 144 -69.77 -23.00 -4.79
CA ASN A 144 -70.29 -24.04 -5.67
C ASN A 144 -70.74 -23.38 -6.98
N ILE A 145 -70.06 -23.67 -8.08
CA ILE A 145 -70.26 -23.06 -9.38
C ILE A 145 -70.86 -24.12 -10.29
N ASP A 146 -72.03 -23.85 -10.85
CA ASP A 146 -72.73 -24.80 -11.72
C ASP A 146 -71.91 -25.06 -12.99
N TYR A 147 -71.52 -26.32 -13.18
CA TYR A 147 -70.68 -26.74 -14.30
C TYR A 147 -70.80 -28.25 -14.49
N ALA A 148 -71.27 -28.69 -15.65
CA ALA A 148 -71.51 -30.10 -15.92
C ALA A 148 -70.24 -30.85 -16.34
N ASN A 149 -70.05 -32.05 -15.80
CA ASN A 149 -69.06 -33.05 -16.22
C ASN A 149 -67.61 -32.54 -16.28
N ALA A 150 -67.18 -31.76 -15.28
CA ALA A 150 -65.77 -31.42 -15.12
C ALA A 150 -64.99 -32.68 -14.74
N ILE A 151 -63.94 -33.02 -15.49
CA ILE A 151 -63.12 -34.22 -15.28
C ILE A 151 -61.79 -33.84 -14.63
N VAL A 152 -61.03 -32.97 -15.29
CA VAL A 152 -59.71 -32.51 -14.85
C VAL A 152 -59.62 -31.01 -15.03
N GLY A 153 -58.75 -30.37 -14.28
CA GLY A 153 -58.52 -28.95 -14.42
C GLY A 153 -57.31 -28.50 -13.61
N SER A 154 -56.94 -27.24 -13.81
CA SER A 154 -55.88 -26.59 -13.07
C SER A 154 -56.31 -25.18 -12.72
N GLN A 155 -55.98 -24.73 -11.52
CA GLN A 155 -56.30 -23.40 -11.04
C GLN A 155 -55.05 -22.53 -10.98
N HIS A 156 -55.24 -21.25 -11.30
CA HIS A 156 -54.33 -20.19 -10.91
C HIS A 156 -55.14 -18.98 -10.43
N LYS A 157 -54.93 -18.58 -9.16
CA LYS A 157 -55.68 -17.49 -8.52
C LYS A 157 -57.21 -17.69 -8.66
N SER A 158 -57.92 -16.72 -9.25
CA SER A 158 -59.37 -16.75 -9.44
C SER A 158 -59.83 -17.45 -10.72
N LEU A 159 -58.92 -17.99 -11.54
CA LEU A 159 -59.24 -18.62 -12.82
C LEU A 159 -58.91 -20.12 -12.76
N ALA A 160 -59.87 -20.95 -13.18
CA ALA A 160 -59.69 -22.39 -13.32
C ALA A 160 -59.84 -22.80 -14.78
N LEU A 161 -58.82 -23.43 -15.33
CA LEU A 161 -58.94 -24.19 -16.56
C LEU A 161 -59.63 -25.51 -16.23
N VAL A 162 -60.72 -25.82 -16.92
CA VAL A 162 -61.54 -27.01 -16.69
C VAL A 162 -61.72 -27.76 -18.01
N ALA A 163 -61.53 -29.07 -17.99
CA ALA A 163 -61.74 -29.94 -19.13
C ALA A 163 -62.88 -30.92 -18.86
N THR A 164 -63.74 -31.10 -19.85
CA THR A 164 -64.73 -32.18 -19.90
C THR A 164 -64.18 -33.34 -20.74
N SER A 165 -65.04 -34.29 -21.14
CA SER A 165 -64.67 -35.32 -22.13
C SER A 165 -64.61 -34.82 -23.57
N ALA A 166 -65.09 -33.59 -23.84
CA ALA A 166 -65.21 -33.06 -25.21
C ALA A 166 -64.48 -31.72 -25.43
N ASN A 167 -64.41 -30.86 -24.41
CA ASN A 167 -63.96 -29.47 -24.57
C ASN A 167 -63.20 -28.95 -23.35
N TYR A 168 -62.35 -27.95 -23.60
CA TYR A 168 -61.70 -27.13 -22.57
C TYR A 168 -62.48 -25.83 -22.38
N ASP A 169 -62.55 -25.35 -21.15
CA ASP A 169 -63.20 -24.10 -20.77
C ASP A 169 -62.37 -23.40 -19.68
N ILE A 170 -62.33 -22.07 -19.69
CA ILE A 170 -61.84 -21.27 -18.55
C ILE A 170 -63.04 -20.83 -17.72
N LEU A 171 -62.94 -21.05 -16.41
CA LEU A 171 -63.93 -20.68 -15.43
C LEU A 171 -63.36 -19.59 -14.51
N ASP A 172 -63.97 -18.42 -14.54
CA ASP A 172 -63.78 -17.39 -13.53
C ASP A 172 -64.49 -17.82 -12.25
N ILE A 173 -63.70 -18.21 -11.25
CA ILE A 173 -64.17 -18.72 -9.97
C ILE A 173 -64.87 -17.59 -9.19
N GLU A 174 -64.46 -16.34 -9.35
CA GLU A 174 -65.03 -15.18 -8.64
C GLU A 174 -66.38 -14.76 -9.20
N ASN A 175 -66.47 -14.62 -10.52
CA ASN A 175 -67.66 -14.12 -11.18
C ASN A 175 -68.58 -15.23 -11.72
N GLY A 176 -68.16 -16.50 -11.65
CA GLY A 176 -68.90 -17.64 -12.21
C GLY A 176 -69.00 -17.60 -13.74
N ARG A 177 -68.13 -16.83 -14.41
CA ARG A 177 -68.15 -16.66 -15.87
C ARG A 177 -67.40 -17.82 -16.54
N LYS A 178 -68.02 -18.42 -17.55
CA LYS A 178 -67.45 -19.46 -18.39
C LYS A 178 -66.97 -18.86 -19.72
N ILE A 179 -65.75 -19.19 -20.12
CA ILE A 179 -65.16 -18.85 -21.42
C ILE A 179 -64.81 -20.16 -22.13
N PRO A 180 -65.54 -20.57 -23.17
CA PRO A 180 -65.24 -21.79 -23.89
C PRO A 180 -63.98 -21.66 -24.74
N LEU A 181 -63.18 -22.72 -24.78
CA LEU A 181 -61.98 -22.83 -25.59
C LEU A 181 -62.18 -23.86 -26.72
N PHE A 182 -61.11 -24.56 -27.10
CA PHE A 182 -61.09 -25.53 -28.18
C PHE A 182 -61.60 -26.91 -27.74
N PRO A 183 -62.16 -27.70 -28.68
CA PRO A 183 -62.49 -29.10 -28.41
C PRO A 183 -61.23 -29.99 -28.31
N ILE A 184 -61.33 -31.08 -27.55
CA ILE A 184 -60.25 -32.09 -27.44
C ILE A 184 -60.10 -32.82 -28.78
N ILE A 185 -61.24 -33.17 -29.40
CA ILE A 185 -61.30 -33.75 -30.74
C ILE A 185 -61.84 -32.69 -31.69
N SER A 186 -61.02 -32.27 -32.65
CA SER A 186 -61.39 -31.23 -33.60
C SER A 186 -62.33 -31.72 -34.71
N ASP A 187 -62.34 -33.02 -34.99
CA ASP A 187 -63.25 -33.64 -35.97
C ASP A 187 -64.60 -33.98 -35.32
N PRO A 188 -65.70 -33.30 -35.67
CA PRO A 188 -67.01 -33.54 -35.08
C PRO A 188 -67.61 -34.90 -35.46
N ASP A 189 -67.13 -35.55 -36.53
CA ASP A 189 -67.64 -36.85 -37.00
C ASP A 189 -66.88 -38.04 -36.37
N SER A 190 -65.84 -37.76 -35.59
CA SER A 190 -65.06 -38.78 -34.89
C SER A 190 -65.82 -39.37 -33.70
N THR A 191 -65.79 -40.69 -33.58
CA THR A 191 -66.34 -41.43 -32.42
C THR A 191 -65.28 -41.74 -31.37
N ASP A 192 -64.05 -41.27 -31.56
CA ASP A 192 -62.96 -41.52 -30.62
C ASP A 192 -63.22 -40.78 -29.29
N THR A 193 -62.64 -41.29 -28.22
CA THR A 193 -62.64 -40.62 -26.91
C THR A 193 -61.21 -40.47 -26.44
N LEU A 194 -60.75 -39.23 -26.28
CA LEU A 194 -59.41 -38.92 -25.80
C LEU A 194 -59.47 -38.34 -24.39
N ALA A 195 -58.52 -38.75 -23.55
CA ALA A 195 -58.38 -38.17 -22.22
C ALA A 195 -57.89 -36.72 -22.36
N PRO A 196 -58.51 -35.75 -21.67
CA PRO A 196 -58.03 -34.37 -21.68
C PRO A 196 -56.63 -34.28 -21.08
N LEU A 197 -55.69 -33.74 -21.85
CA LEU A 197 -54.33 -33.47 -21.38
C LEU A 197 -54.11 -31.97 -21.24
N LEU A 198 -53.60 -31.56 -20.07
CA LEU A 198 -53.24 -30.19 -19.78
C LEU A 198 -51.96 -30.13 -18.94
N ALA A 199 -51.10 -29.15 -19.21
CA ALA A 199 -49.92 -28.86 -18.40
C ALA A 199 -49.89 -27.38 -18.00
N LYS A 200 -49.55 -27.10 -16.74
CA LYS A 200 -49.41 -25.73 -16.21
C LYS A 200 -47.97 -25.26 -16.38
N LEU A 201 -47.77 -24.04 -16.90
CA LEU A 201 -46.46 -23.41 -17.05
C LEU A 201 -46.26 -22.30 -15.98
N PRO A 202 -45.00 -21.93 -15.66
CA PRO A 202 -44.71 -20.89 -14.66
C PRO A 202 -45.27 -19.51 -15.00
N SER A 203 -45.39 -19.17 -16.29
CA SER A 203 -45.80 -17.86 -16.80
C SER A 203 -47.32 -17.57 -16.72
N ASN A 204 -48.07 -18.31 -15.89
CA ASN A 204 -49.54 -18.29 -15.90
C ASN A 204 -50.14 -18.65 -17.27
N GLU A 205 -49.50 -19.62 -17.92
CA GLU A 205 -49.90 -20.19 -19.19
C GLU A 205 -50.22 -21.68 -19.00
N PHE A 206 -51.07 -22.22 -19.87
CA PHE A 206 -51.39 -23.63 -19.92
C PHE A 206 -51.16 -24.17 -21.32
N LEU A 207 -50.68 -25.40 -21.41
CA LEU A 207 -50.63 -26.15 -22.66
C LEU A 207 -51.80 -27.13 -22.70
N LEU A 208 -52.58 -27.09 -23.77
CA LEU A 208 -53.70 -28.00 -24.03
C LEU A 208 -53.41 -28.88 -25.24
N ALA A 209 -53.78 -30.17 -25.17
CA ALA A 209 -53.69 -31.06 -26.32
C ALA A 209 -55.02 -31.12 -27.09
N THR A 210 -54.96 -31.10 -28.41
CA THR A 210 -56.09 -31.33 -29.32
C THR A 210 -55.66 -32.22 -30.47
N ALA A 211 -56.55 -33.06 -30.99
CA ALA A 211 -56.27 -33.88 -32.17
C ALA A 211 -57.52 -34.06 -33.04
N SER A 212 -57.33 -34.47 -34.29
CA SER A 212 -58.47 -34.85 -35.15
C SER A 212 -59.01 -36.25 -34.82
N GLY A 213 -58.24 -37.08 -34.11
CA GLY A 213 -58.60 -38.44 -33.70
C GLY A 213 -57.44 -39.14 -32.98
N SER A 214 -57.66 -40.34 -32.47
CA SER A 214 -56.70 -41.08 -31.64
C SER A 214 -55.35 -41.38 -32.29
N ASN A 215 -55.36 -41.73 -33.58
CA ASN A 215 -54.16 -42.04 -34.38
C ASN A 215 -53.82 -40.93 -35.40
N GLN A 216 -54.31 -39.71 -35.17
CA GLN A 216 -53.99 -38.55 -36.01
C GLN A 216 -52.94 -37.68 -35.31
N PRO A 217 -52.21 -36.84 -36.07
CA PRO A 217 -51.33 -35.84 -35.49
C PRO A 217 -52.08 -34.97 -34.48
N ALA A 218 -51.44 -34.72 -33.36
CA ALA A 218 -51.97 -33.91 -32.28
C ALA A 218 -51.26 -32.57 -32.20
N VAL A 219 -51.92 -31.58 -31.63
CA VAL A 219 -51.43 -30.21 -31.52
C VAL A 219 -51.53 -29.77 -30.06
N GLY A 220 -50.43 -29.23 -29.55
CA GLY A 220 -50.35 -28.53 -28.28
C GLY A 220 -50.57 -27.02 -28.48
N ILE A 221 -51.56 -26.44 -27.81
CA ILE A 221 -51.90 -25.02 -27.88
C ILE A 221 -51.60 -24.35 -26.53
N PHE A 222 -50.80 -23.29 -26.55
CA PHE A 222 -50.52 -22.48 -25.37
C PHE A 222 -51.58 -21.40 -25.21
N ILE A 223 -52.15 -21.30 -24.01
CA ILE A 223 -53.16 -20.31 -23.67
C ILE A 223 -52.78 -19.59 -22.37
N ASN A 224 -53.10 -18.30 -22.26
CA ASN A 224 -53.04 -17.60 -20.98
C ASN A 224 -54.33 -17.79 -20.18
N SER A 225 -54.37 -17.17 -19.00
CA SER A 225 -55.54 -17.16 -18.13
C SER A 225 -56.76 -16.42 -18.71
N GLU A 226 -56.61 -15.61 -19.75
CA GLU A 226 -57.71 -14.92 -20.44
C GLU A 226 -58.32 -15.77 -21.56
N GLY A 227 -57.68 -16.88 -21.92
CA GLY A 227 -58.08 -17.78 -23.01
C GLY A 227 -57.47 -17.42 -24.36
N ASP A 228 -56.57 -16.44 -24.40
CA ASP A 228 -55.87 -16.06 -25.61
C ASP A 228 -54.68 -17.00 -25.86
N ILE A 229 -54.45 -17.30 -27.15
CA ILE A 229 -53.27 -18.05 -27.58
C ILE A 229 -52.04 -17.17 -27.43
N THR A 230 -51.07 -17.59 -26.63
CA THR A 230 -49.88 -16.78 -26.36
C THR A 230 -48.65 -17.10 -27.19
N ARG A 231 -48.59 -18.32 -27.76
CA ARG A 231 -47.42 -18.84 -28.49
C ARG A 231 -47.84 -19.58 -29.75
N GLY A 232 -46.84 -19.98 -30.56
CA GLY A 232 -47.05 -20.97 -31.62
C GLY A 232 -47.51 -22.32 -31.05
N THR A 233 -47.91 -23.24 -31.92
CA THR A 233 -48.37 -24.58 -31.52
C THR A 233 -47.24 -25.61 -31.55
N ILE A 234 -47.28 -26.59 -30.67
CA ILE A 234 -46.43 -27.80 -30.77
C ILE A 234 -47.18 -28.85 -31.60
N THR A 235 -46.50 -29.55 -32.51
CA THR A 235 -47.10 -30.66 -33.26
C THR A 235 -46.49 -31.99 -32.81
N TRP A 236 -47.35 -32.96 -32.51
CA TRP A 236 -47.00 -34.33 -32.17
C TRP A 236 -47.49 -35.28 -33.28
N GLU A 237 -46.73 -36.36 -33.53
CA GLU A 237 -47.08 -37.35 -34.57
C GLU A 237 -48.34 -38.14 -34.21
N SER A 238 -48.61 -38.30 -32.92
CA SER A 238 -49.81 -38.92 -32.37
C SER A 238 -50.24 -38.22 -31.07
N TYR A 239 -51.47 -38.45 -30.62
CA TYR A 239 -51.95 -37.90 -29.35
C TYR A 239 -51.12 -38.49 -28.18
N PRO A 240 -50.43 -37.66 -27.38
CA PRO A 240 -49.58 -38.17 -26.31
C PRO A 240 -50.38 -38.99 -25.28
N SER A 241 -49.72 -39.93 -24.61
CA SER A 241 -50.32 -40.61 -23.46
C SER A 241 -50.26 -39.76 -22.19
N SER A 242 -49.28 -38.86 -22.12
CA SER A 242 -49.04 -37.96 -20.99
C SER A 242 -48.21 -36.77 -21.42
N ILE A 243 -48.46 -35.61 -20.80
CA ILE A 243 -47.68 -34.39 -21.00
C ILE A 243 -47.34 -33.76 -19.64
N ALA A 244 -46.19 -33.12 -19.55
CA ALA A 244 -45.82 -32.31 -18.39
C ALA A 244 -44.92 -31.15 -18.83
N ALA A 245 -45.03 -30.02 -18.12
CA ALA A 245 -44.12 -28.91 -18.28
C ALA A 245 -42.88 -29.13 -17.40
N LEU A 246 -41.70 -29.05 -18.01
CA LEU A 246 -40.42 -28.88 -17.33
C LEU A 246 -40.11 -27.37 -17.24
N ASN A 247 -38.89 -27.00 -16.83
CA ASN A 247 -38.52 -25.59 -16.67
C ASN A 247 -38.57 -24.79 -17.98
N SER A 248 -37.93 -25.29 -19.05
CA SER A 248 -37.87 -24.63 -20.36
C SER A 248 -38.42 -25.48 -21.51
N GLU A 249 -38.87 -26.70 -21.23
CA GLU A 249 -39.32 -27.67 -22.24
C GLU A 249 -40.64 -28.33 -21.83
N ILE A 250 -41.37 -28.84 -22.82
CA ILE A 250 -42.54 -29.69 -22.65
C ILE A 250 -42.14 -31.13 -22.91
N ALA A 251 -42.38 -32.00 -21.94
CA ALA A 251 -42.22 -33.44 -22.10
C ALA A 251 -43.56 -34.06 -22.52
N ALA A 252 -43.55 -34.83 -23.60
CA ALA A 252 -44.70 -35.59 -24.08
C ALA A 252 -44.30 -37.05 -24.33
N ILE A 253 -45.10 -37.99 -23.83
CA ILE A 253 -44.88 -39.42 -24.10
C ILE A 253 -45.72 -39.84 -25.30
N TYR A 254 -45.05 -40.21 -26.38
CA TYR A 254 -45.64 -40.86 -27.55
C TYR A 254 -44.56 -41.70 -28.26
N ASP A 255 -44.99 -42.71 -29.04
CA ASP A 255 -44.10 -43.65 -29.73
C ASP A 255 -43.04 -44.31 -28.83
N GLN A 256 -43.43 -44.64 -27.60
CA GLN A 256 -42.56 -45.27 -26.58
C GLN A 256 -41.29 -44.47 -26.26
N LYS A 257 -41.35 -43.14 -26.39
CA LYS A 257 -40.27 -42.22 -26.03
C LYS A 257 -40.83 -41.00 -25.29
N ILE A 258 -39.97 -40.32 -24.56
CA ILE A 258 -40.26 -38.99 -24.04
C ILE A 258 -39.69 -37.99 -25.05
N ASN A 259 -40.56 -37.30 -25.76
CA ASN A 259 -40.17 -36.27 -26.71
C ASN A 259 -40.25 -34.91 -26.03
N LEU A 260 -39.17 -34.15 -26.13
CA LEU A 260 -38.99 -32.85 -25.51
C LEU A 260 -39.10 -31.77 -26.57
N HIS A 261 -39.91 -30.75 -26.29
CA HIS A 261 -40.10 -29.59 -27.17
C HIS A 261 -39.79 -28.32 -26.40
N ASP A 262 -38.99 -27.44 -26.97
CA ASP A 262 -38.63 -26.17 -26.35
C ASP A 262 -39.86 -25.25 -26.28
N THR A 263 -40.11 -24.66 -25.10
CA THR A 263 -41.30 -23.83 -24.86
C THR A 263 -41.30 -22.51 -25.61
N ASN A 264 -40.13 -21.99 -25.99
CA ASN A 264 -39.99 -20.67 -26.60
C ASN A 264 -39.99 -20.71 -28.13
N SER A 265 -39.37 -21.72 -28.72
CA SER A 265 -39.30 -21.97 -30.16
C SER A 265 -40.38 -22.94 -30.65
N GLN A 266 -41.03 -23.68 -29.74
CA GLN A 266 -42.01 -24.75 -30.03
C GLN A 266 -41.47 -25.89 -30.91
N SER A 267 -40.15 -25.90 -31.15
CA SER A 267 -39.48 -26.91 -31.95
C SER A 267 -39.18 -28.16 -31.14
N PHE A 268 -39.07 -29.30 -31.82
CA PHE A 268 -38.57 -30.53 -31.21
C PHE A 268 -37.10 -30.35 -30.80
N SER A 269 -36.81 -30.54 -29.51
CA SER A 269 -35.47 -30.43 -28.94
C SER A 269 -34.72 -31.75 -29.00
N SER A 270 -35.29 -32.80 -28.39
CA SER A 270 -34.65 -34.11 -28.25
C SER A 270 -35.66 -35.19 -27.85
N SER A 271 -35.25 -36.46 -27.92
CA SER A 271 -36.03 -37.59 -27.43
C SER A 271 -35.23 -38.40 -26.42
N LEU A 272 -35.84 -38.75 -25.30
CA LEU A 272 -35.27 -39.68 -24.31
C LEU A 272 -35.90 -41.06 -24.49
N ALA A 273 -35.04 -42.08 -24.55
CA ALA A 273 -35.51 -43.47 -24.60
C ALA A 273 -36.07 -43.87 -23.24
N LEU A 274 -37.27 -44.46 -23.24
CA LEU A 274 -37.79 -45.11 -22.04
C LEU A 274 -36.90 -46.32 -21.67
N PRO A 275 -36.73 -46.63 -20.38
CA PRO A 275 -35.86 -47.73 -19.94
C PRO A 275 -36.27 -49.10 -20.50
N ASP A 276 -37.57 -49.31 -20.69
CA ASP A 276 -38.14 -50.53 -21.26
C ASP A 276 -39.44 -50.23 -22.03
N SER A 277 -40.10 -51.27 -22.56
CA SER A 277 -41.36 -51.18 -23.30
C SER A 277 -42.61 -51.19 -22.40
N SER A 278 -42.46 -50.95 -21.10
CA SER A 278 -43.59 -50.86 -20.17
C SER A 278 -44.37 -49.56 -20.37
N GLU A 279 -45.55 -49.48 -19.76
CA GLU A 279 -46.34 -48.26 -19.78
C GLU A 279 -45.84 -47.27 -18.72
N TYR A 280 -45.53 -46.04 -19.15
CA TYR A 280 -45.09 -44.94 -18.32
C TYR A 280 -46.05 -43.75 -18.42
N PHE A 281 -46.10 -42.94 -17.37
CA PHE A 281 -46.78 -41.65 -17.37
C PHE A 281 -45.93 -40.58 -16.67
N LEU A 282 -46.09 -39.34 -17.10
CA LEU A 282 -45.52 -38.17 -16.43
C LEU A 282 -46.52 -37.67 -15.39
N GLN A 283 -46.04 -37.48 -14.17
CA GLN A 283 -46.83 -36.97 -13.07
C GLN A 283 -46.15 -35.69 -12.53
N PRO A 284 -46.78 -34.52 -12.70
CA PRO A 284 -46.38 -33.33 -11.97
C PRO A 284 -46.62 -33.55 -10.47
N VAL A 285 -45.64 -33.20 -9.65
CA VAL A 285 -45.72 -33.22 -8.17
C VAL A 285 -45.84 -31.80 -7.63
N LEU A 286 -46.50 -31.63 -6.49
CA LEU A 286 -46.76 -30.31 -5.91
C LEU A 286 -45.52 -29.66 -5.28
N THR A 287 -44.60 -30.47 -4.78
CA THR A 287 -43.31 -30.03 -4.23
C THR A 287 -42.17 -30.61 -5.04
N ASP A 288 -41.18 -29.79 -5.36
CA ASP A 288 -39.99 -30.21 -6.07
C ASP A 288 -39.27 -31.35 -5.36
N ILE A 289 -38.82 -32.33 -6.13
CA ILE A 289 -37.94 -33.39 -5.66
C ILE A 289 -36.50 -32.89 -5.81
N GLU A 290 -35.81 -32.74 -4.68
CA GLU A 290 -34.39 -32.41 -4.64
C GLU A 290 -33.55 -33.69 -4.80
N ILE A 291 -32.74 -33.73 -5.84
CA ILE A 291 -31.93 -34.91 -6.18
C ILE A 291 -30.46 -34.56 -6.06
N PRO A 292 -29.69 -35.29 -5.23
CA PRO A 292 -28.24 -35.11 -5.17
C PRO A 292 -27.60 -35.31 -6.54
N PHE A 293 -26.85 -34.30 -7.00
CA PHE A 293 -26.15 -34.30 -8.27
C PHE A 293 -24.65 -34.31 -8.03
N LEU A 294 -24.10 -35.51 -7.77
CA LEU A 294 -22.69 -35.72 -7.42
C LEU A 294 -21.67 -35.08 -8.41
N PRO A 295 -21.90 -35.04 -9.74
CA PRO A 295 -20.99 -34.36 -10.65
C PRO A 295 -20.85 -32.85 -10.36
N LEU A 296 -21.89 -32.20 -9.83
CA LEU A 296 -21.80 -30.80 -9.41
C LEU A 296 -20.99 -30.70 -8.12
N ALA A 297 -21.23 -31.59 -7.15
CA ALA A 297 -20.51 -31.62 -5.88
C ALA A 297 -18.99 -31.73 -6.11
N SER A 298 -18.56 -32.57 -7.05
CA SER A 298 -17.14 -32.74 -7.37
C SER A 298 -16.49 -31.51 -8.02
N LYS A 299 -17.28 -30.58 -8.59
CA LYS A 299 -16.80 -29.31 -9.15
C LYS A 299 -16.77 -28.19 -8.11
N ILE A 300 -17.84 -28.06 -7.31
CA ILE A 300 -18.01 -26.96 -6.34
C ILE A 300 -17.46 -27.26 -4.94
N ALA A 301 -16.95 -28.47 -4.69
CA ALA A 301 -16.25 -28.77 -3.45
C ALA A 301 -15.04 -27.86 -3.28
N SER A 302 -14.90 -27.26 -2.09
CA SER A 302 -13.75 -26.45 -1.73
C SER A 302 -12.57 -27.37 -1.42
N VAL A 303 -11.42 -27.12 -2.05
CA VAL A 303 -10.19 -27.88 -1.85
C VAL A 303 -9.00 -26.94 -1.71
N PRO A 304 -7.97 -27.29 -0.91
CA PRO A 304 -6.79 -26.47 -0.80
C PRO A 304 -6.01 -26.46 -2.13
N LEU A 305 -5.51 -25.30 -2.54
CA LEU A 305 -4.71 -25.14 -3.76
C LEU A 305 -3.50 -26.09 -3.79
N ILE A 306 -2.89 -26.34 -2.62
CA ILE A 306 -1.81 -27.29 -2.41
C ILE A 306 -2.29 -28.33 -1.38
N PRO A 307 -2.43 -29.62 -1.75
CA PRO A 307 -2.88 -30.66 -0.82
C PRO A 307 -1.92 -30.87 0.37
N SER A 308 -2.47 -31.08 1.56
CA SER A 308 -1.74 -31.45 2.78
C SER A 308 -2.49 -32.53 3.56
N LYS A 309 -1.75 -33.48 4.15
CA LYS A 309 -2.33 -34.54 4.99
C LYS A 309 -2.99 -34.00 6.26
N GLU A 310 -2.54 -32.84 6.74
CA GLU A 310 -3.09 -32.21 7.95
C GLU A 310 -4.53 -31.72 7.76
N LEU A 311 -5.01 -31.61 6.51
CA LEU A 311 -6.33 -31.07 6.15
C LEU A 311 -7.37 -32.14 5.80
N GLU A 312 -7.05 -33.44 5.92
CA GLU A 312 -7.95 -34.53 5.51
C GLU A 312 -9.34 -34.44 6.16
N THR A 313 -9.41 -34.12 7.46
CA THR A 313 -10.68 -33.96 8.18
C THR A 313 -11.51 -32.79 7.66
N GLN A 314 -10.87 -31.67 7.33
CA GLN A 314 -11.56 -30.50 6.79
C GLN A 314 -12.02 -30.75 5.35
N LEU A 315 -11.22 -31.46 4.54
CA LEU A 315 -11.58 -31.85 3.18
C LEU A 315 -12.86 -32.69 3.15
N GLU A 316 -12.99 -33.65 4.07
CA GLU A 316 -14.19 -34.46 4.20
C GLU A 316 -15.42 -33.62 4.58
N GLN A 317 -15.25 -32.64 5.48
CA GLN A 317 -16.34 -31.72 5.86
C GLN A 317 -16.79 -30.85 4.67
N GLU A 318 -15.85 -30.27 3.92
CA GLU A 318 -16.12 -29.46 2.72
C GLU A 318 -16.78 -30.30 1.62
N HIS A 319 -16.35 -31.55 1.44
CA HIS A 319 -16.96 -32.47 0.50
C HIS A 319 -18.42 -32.78 0.86
N GLN A 320 -18.68 -33.09 2.14
CA GLN A 320 -20.05 -33.34 2.62
C GLN A 320 -20.94 -32.10 2.51
N ALA A 321 -20.39 -30.90 2.74
CA ALA A 321 -21.11 -29.65 2.52
C ALA A 321 -21.46 -29.46 1.04
N ALA A 322 -20.51 -29.71 0.13
CA ALA A 322 -20.73 -29.63 -1.31
C ALA A 322 -21.79 -30.62 -1.81
N VAL A 323 -21.80 -31.86 -1.29
CA VAL A 323 -22.83 -32.86 -1.63
C VAL A 323 -24.22 -32.39 -1.21
N LYS A 324 -24.37 -31.73 -0.05
CA LYS A 324 -25.65 -31.18 0.39
C LYS A 324 -26.13 -30.01 -0.49
N MET A 325 -25.20 -29.20 -0.99
CA MET A 325 -25.52 -28.04 -1.85
C MET A 325 -25.69 -28.42 -3.32
N ALA A 326 -25.15 -29.55 -3.74
CA ALA A 326 -25.23 -30.03 -5.11
C ALA A 326 -26.50 -30.84 -5.33
N SER A 327 -27.65 -30.16 -5.38
CA SER A 327 -28.92 -30.77 -5.77
C SER A 327 -29.49 -30.17 -7.05
N VAL A 328 -30.31 -30.95 -7.73
CA VAL A 328 -31.14 -30.50 -8.84
C VAL A 328 -32.59 -30.77 -8.48
N SER A 329 -33.44 -29.76 -8.65
CA SER A 329 -34.86 -29.86 -8.38
C SER A 329 -35.63 -30.28 -9.63
N SER A 330 -36.65 -31.11 -9.46
CA SER A 330 -37.57 -31.48 -10.53
C SER A 330 -39.00 -31.58 -10.01
N GLN A 331 -39.94 -31.04 -10.79
CA GLN A 331 -41.39 -31.09 -10.51
C GLN A 331 -42.10 -32.21 -11.24
N VAL A 332 -41.40 -33.01 -12.04
CA VAL A 332 -42.01 -34.06 -12.86
C VAL A 332 -41.35 -35.39 -12.55
N VAL A 333 -42.18 -36.38 -12.22
CA VAL A 333 -41.75 -37.77 -12.10
C VAL A 333 -42.26 -38.60 -13.27
N LEU A 334 -41.42 -39.50 -13.74
CA LEU A 334 -41.72 -40.54 -14.69
C LEU A 334 -41.99 -41.83 -13.91
N CYS A 335 -43.23 -42.30 -13.92
CA CYS A 335 -43.61 -43.50 -13.18
C CYS A 335 -43.96 -44.65 -14.13
N ARG A 336 -43.38 -45.83 -13.87
CA ARG A 336 -43.74 -47.09 -14.55
C ARG A 336 -44.99 -47.68 -13.89
N ARG A 337 -46.06 -47.87 -14.66
CA ARG A 337 -47.33 -48.35 -14.11
C ARG A 337 -47.23 -49.73 -13.46
N LYS A 338 -46.43 -50.64 -14.02
CA LYS A 338 -46.44 -52.06 -13.63
C LYS A 338 -46.03 -52.31 -12.18
N ASP A 339 -44.96 -51.66 -11.73
CA ASP A 339 -44.29 -51.92 -10.45
C ASP A 339 -43.90 -50.64 -9.69
N GLY A 340 -44.29 -49.46 -10.19
CA GLY A 340 -44.03 -48.20 -9.52
C GLY A 340 -42.59 -47.73 -9.56
N ALA A 341 -41.74 -48.27 -10.45
CA ALA A 341 -40.42 -47.71 -10.70
C ALA A 341 -40.55 -46.22 -11.02
N LEU A 342 -39.78 -45.40 -10.33
CA LEU A 342 -39.88 -43.94 -10.39
C LEU A 342 -38.54 -43.38 -10.82
N SER A 343 -38.59 -42.57 -11.87
CA SER A 343 -37.48 -41.76 -12.33
C SER A 343 -37.93 -40.31 -12.43
N THR A 344 -37.01 -39.41 -12.66
CA THR A 344 -37.31 -38.01 -12.98
C THR A 344 -36.48 -37.56 -14.16
N ILE A 345 -36.90 -36.45 -14.76
CA ILE A 345 -36.21 -35.84 -15.88
C ILE A 345 -35.45 -34.65 -15.32
N ILE A 346 -34.12 -34.75 -15.27
CA ILE A 346 -33.25 -33.70 -14.74
C ILE A 346 -32.46 -33.04 -15.87
N GLN A 347 -32.24 -31.74 -15.73
CA GLN A 347 -31.30 -31.00 -16.57
C GLN A 347 -30.00 -30.81 -15.79
N PRO A 348 -28.83 -31.03 -16.43
CA PRO A 348 -27.57 -30.66 -15.82
C PRO A 348 -27.56 -29.16 -15.43
N PRO A 349 -27.01 -28.81 -14.26
CA PRO A 349 -26.91 -27.42 -13.83
C PRO A 349 -26.22 -26.52 -14.87
N PRO A 350 -26.57 -25.21 -14.96
CA PRO A 350 -25.99 -24.28 -15.93
C PRO A 350 -24.46 -24.22 -15.91
N LEU A 351 -23.84 -24.53 -14.76
CA LEU A 351 -22.39 -24.61 -14.59
C LEU A 351 -21.69 -25.43 -15.68
N PHE A 352 -22.22 -26.60 -16.06
CA PHE A 352 -21.54 -27.48 -17.02
C PHE A 352 -21.50 -26.90 -18.43
N GLN A 353 -22.60 -26.28 -18.85
CA GLN A 353 -22.67 -25.62 -20.15
C GLN A 353 -21.77 -24.38 -20.19
N LEU A 354 -21.77 -23.58 -19.11
CA LEU A 354 -20.91 -22.42 -19.00
C LEU A 354 -19.42 -22.78 -18.94
N GLU A 355 -19.05 -23.83 -18.19
CA GLU A 355 -17.69 -24.37 -18.17
C GLU A 355 -17.25 -24.82 -19.57
N GLU A 356 -18.12 -25.53 -20.31
CA GLU A 356 -17.83 -25.96 -21.68
C GLU A 356 -17.61 -24.77 -22.63
N LEU A 357 -18.44 -23.73 -22.56
CA LEU A 357 -18.25 -22.51 -23.35
C LEU A 357 -16.91 -21.83 -23.03
N ILE A 358 -16.55 -21.76 -21.75
CA ILE A 358 -15.30 -21.16 -21.27
C ILE A 358 -14.10 -21.96 -21.78
N LEU A 359 -14.12 -23.30 -21.65
CA LEU A 359 -13.05 -24.18 -22.12
C LEU A 359 -12.88 -24.12 -23.64
N ASN A 360 -13.98 -23.92 -24.37
CA ASN A 360 -13.98 -23.72 -25.83
C ASN A 360 -13.70 -22.27 -26.26
N SER A 361 -13.31 -21.38 -25.34
CA SER A 361 -12.99 -19.96 -25.60
C SER A 361 -14.15 -19.13 -26.17
N LYS A 362 -15.40 -19.56 -25.97
CA LYS A 362 -16.62 -18.82 -26.36
C LYS A 362 -17.05 -17.85 -25.27
N PHE A 363 -16.18 -16.89 -24.96
CA PHE A 363 -16.34 -16.02 -23.78
C PHE A 363 -17.57 -15.10 -23.81
N GLU A 364 -17.92 -14.53 -24.96
CA GLU A 364 -19.07 -13.62 -25.07
C GLU A 364 -20.41 -14.32 -24.81
N GLU A 365 -20.57 -15.55 -25.34
CA GLU A 365 -21.73 -16.40 -25.08
C GLU A 365 -21.80 -16.79 -23.59
N ALA A 366 -20.65 -17.13 -22.99
CA ALA A 366 -20.57 -17.49 -21.58
C ALA A 366 -20.92 -16.30 -20.67
N LEU A 367 -20.43 -15.09 -20.97
CA LEU A 367 -20.73 -13.88 -20.22
C LEU A 367 -22.22 -13.52 -20.29
N THR A 368 -22.82 -13.61 -21.49
CA THR A 368 -24.25 -13.33 -21.66
C THR A 368 -25.12 -14.28 -20.83
N GLN A 369 -24.79 -15.57 -20.83
CA GLN A 369 -25.50 -16.58 -20.04
C GLN A 369 -25.24 -16.42 -18.53
N LEU A 370 -24.02 -16.05 -18.13
CA LEU A 370 -23.67 -15.77 -16.75
C LEU A 370 -24.44 -14.55 -16.20
N ASP A 371 -24.59 -13.49 -17.00
CA ASP A 371 -25.36 -12.30 -16.60
C ASP A 371 -26.82 -12.61 -16.35
N VAL A 372 -27.42 -13.47 -17.18
CA VAL A 372 -28.79 -13.97 -16.96
C VAL A 372 -28.85 -14.75 -15.65
N LEU A 373 -27.90 -15.67 -15.43
CA LEU A 373 -27.86 -16.49 -14.22
C LEU A 373 -27.71 -15.64 -12.95
N ILE A 374 -26.84 -14.62 -12.96
CA ILE A 374 -26.63 -13.70 -11.84
C ILE A 374 -27.93 -12.97 -11.48
N ARG A 375 -28.72 -12.55 -12.48
CA ARG A 375 -29.99 -11.84 -12.26
C ARG A 375 -31.10 -12.75 -11.75
N THR A 376 -31.06 -14.04 -12.08
CA THR A 376 -32.10 -15.01 -11.71
C THR A 376 -31.75 -15.84 -10.47
N THR A 377 -30.57 -15.65 -9.87
CA THR A 377 -30.09 -16.47 -8.76
C THR A 377 -30.88 -16.22 -7.48
N THR A 378 -31.35 -17.29 -6.87
CA THR A 378 -32.11 -17.24 -5.61
C THR A 378 -31.58 -18.20 -4.55
N THR A 379 -30.81 -19.22 -4.94
CA THR A 379 -30.31 -20.26 -4.02
C THR A 379 -28.81 -20.15 -3.75
N GLU A 380 -28.40 -20.64 -2.59
CA GLU A 380 -26.98 -20.69 -2.20
C GLU A 380 -26.14 -21.56 -3.16
N SER A 381 -26.71 -22.69 -3.63
CA SER A 381 -26.09 -23.55 -4.64
C SER A 381 -25.79 -22.81 -5.95
N GLN A 382 -26.71 -21.99 -6.43
CA GLN A 382 -26.51 -21.17 -7.62
C GLN A 382 -25.43 -20.10 -7.42
N PHE A 383 -25.35 -19.52 -6.22
CA PHE A 383 -24.30 -18.56 -5.88
C PHE A 383 -22.90 -19.20 -5.91
N LEU A 384 -22.76 -20.44 -5.40
CA LEU A 384 -21.52 -21.21 -5.50
C LEU A 384 -21.17 -21.52 -6.96
N GLN A 385 -22.15 -21.87 -7.79
CA GLN A 385 -21.95 -22.09 -9.22
C GLN A 385 -21.47 -20.82 -9.95
N ILE A 386 -22.06 -19.66 -9.67
CA ILE A 386 -21.60 -18.38 -10.22
C ILE A 386 -20.16 -18.09 -9.80
N SER A 387 -19.85 -18.24 -8.51
CA SER A 387 -18.50 -18.03 -7.98
C SER A 387 -17.48 -18.94 -8.67
N TYR A 388 -17.87 -20.20 -8.89
CA TYR A 388 -17.08 -21.16 -9.66
C TYR A 388 -16.82 -20.66 -11.08
N ILE A 389 -17.87 -20.26 -11.81
CA ILE A 389 -17.79 -19.83 -13.21
C ILE A 389 -16.91 -18.58 -13.34
N GLN A 390 -17.06 -17.61 -12.43
CA GLN A 390 -16.24 -16.40 -12.40
C GLN A 390 -14.75 -16.72 -12.21
N GLN A 391 -14.42 -17.58 -11.25
CA GLN A 391 -13.03 -18.03 -11.07
C GLN A 391 -12.50 -18.76 -12.32
N ALA A 392 -13.27 -19.70 -12.87
CA ALA A 392 -12.92 -20.45 -14.08
C ALA A 392 -12.66 -19.52 -15.28
N LEU A 393 -13.52 -18.51 -15.47
CA LEU A 393 -13.40 -17.53 -16.55
C LEU A 393 -12.10 -16.72 -16.46
N GLY A 394 -11.73 -16.27 -15.26
CA GLY A 394 -10.48 -15.55 -15.04
C GLY A 394 -9.23 -16.32 -15.47
N PHE A 395 -9.15 -17.61 -15.11
CA PHE A 395 -8.04 -18.47 -15.54
C PHE A 395 -8.09 -18.84 -17.02
N ALA A 396 -9.29 -19.03 -17.57
CA ALA A 396 -9.45 -19.28 -19.00
C ALA A 396 -9.01 -18.09 -19.86
N TYR A 397 -9.22 -16.85 -19.41
CA TYR A 397 -8.65 -15.67 -20.07
C TYR A 397 -7.13 -15.69 -20.11
N ILE A 398 -6.47 -16.11 -19.02
CA ILE A 398 -5.00 -16.27 -19.00
C ILE A 398 -4.56 -17.38 -19.94
N ALA A 399 -5.27 -18.52 -19.95
CA ALA A 399 -5.00 -19.62 -20.87
C ALA A 399 -5.11 -19.16 -22.33
N ALA A 400 -6.06 -18.28 -22.65
CA ALA A 400 -6.28 -17.69 -23.96
C ALA A 400 -5.42 -16.44 -24.28
N LYS A 401 -4.47 -16.06 -23.40
CA LYS A 401 -3.63 -14.84 -23.51
C LYS A 401 -4.42 -13.50 -23.50
N ARG A 402 -5.66 -13.51 -23.03
CA ARG A 402 -6.52 -12.32 -22.87
C ARG A 402 -6.29 -11.65 -21.51
N TYR A 403 -5.07 -11.19 -21.26
CA TYR A 403 -4.63 -10.69 -19.95
C TYR A 403 -5.42 -9.46 -19.43
N GLN A 404 -5.80 -8.55 -20.32
CA GLN A 404 -6.57 -7.37 -19.93
C GLN A 404 -7.97 -7.73 -19.44
N ASP A 405 -8.59 -8.72 -20.05
CA ASP A 405 -9.93 -9.19 -19.66
C ASP A 405 -9.88 -9.95 -18.33
N ALA A 406 -8.81 -10.73 -18.10
CA ALA A 406 -8.54 -11.34 -16.80
C ALA A 406 -8.43 -10.30 -15.68
N LEU A 407 -7.68 -9.21 -15.92
CA LEU A 407 -7.46 -8.16 -14.92
C LEU A 407 -8.76 -7.44 -14.55
N LYS A 408 -9.56 -7.03 -15.57
CA LYS A 408 -10.87 -6.41 -15.36
C LYS A 408 -11.82 -7.31 -14.57
N HIS A 409 -11.81 -8.61 -14.87
CA HIS A 409 -12.68 -9.56 -14.19
C HIS A 409 -12.30 -9.68 -12.71
N TRP A 410 -11.00 -9.80 -12.41
CA TRP A 410 -10.52 -10.00 -11.04
C TRP A 410 -10.62 -8.79 -10.12
N ASP A 411 -10.61 -7.57 -10.66
CA ASP A 411 -10.92 -6.38 -9.86
C ASP A 411 -12.37 -6.42 -9.32
N SER A 412 -13.30 -7.07 -10.03
CA SER A 412 -14.69 -7.21 -9.58
C SER A 412 -14.96 -8.40 -8.65
N THR A 413 -14.17 -9.48 -8.75
CA THR A 413 -14.44 -10.77 -8.06
C THR A 413 -13.57 -11.02 -6.81
N SER A 414 -12.63 -10.12 -6.49
CA SER A 414 -11.74 -10.22 -5.31
C SER A 414 -11.03 -11.58 -5.18
N ILE A 415 -10.20 -11.94 -6.16
CA ILE A 415 -9.43 -13.18 -6.16
C ILE A 415 -8.26 -13.15 -5.16
N ASP A 416 -7.95 -14.26 -4.49
CA ASP A 416 -6.73 -14.37 -3.68
C ASP A 416 -5.46 -14.41 -4.58
N PRO A 417 -4.49 -13.49 -4.41
CA PRO A 417 -3.36 -13.36 -5.31
C PRO A 417 -2.40 -14.55 -5.22
N ARG A 418 -2.44 -15.33 -4.13
CA ARG A 418 -1.63 -16.54 -3.97
C ARG A 418 -1.97 -17.60 -5.01
N ILE A 419 -3.20 -17.61 -5.53
CA ILE A 419 -3.61 -18.51 -6.61
C ILE A 419 -2.90 -18.14 -7.92
N VAL A 420 -2.79 -16.85 -8.22
CA VAL A 420 -2.06 -16.35 -9.40
C VAL A 420 -0.54 -16.52 -9.21
N ILE A 421 -0.02 -16.31 -7.99
CA ILE A 421 1.39 -16.57 -7.67
C ILE A 421 1.73 -18.05 -7.91
N PHE A 422 0.87 -18.99 -7.51
CA PHE A 422 1.06 -20.42 -7.77
C PHE A 422 1.17 -20.75 -9.26
N LEU A 423 0.50 -19.98 -10.13
CA LEU A 423 0.56 -20.15 -11.57
C LEU A 423 1.93 -19.79 -12.15
N TYR A 424 2.57 -18.74 -11.64
CA TYR A 424 3.80 -18.16 -12.19
C TYR A 424 5.08 -18.50 -11.42
N SER A 425 4.95 -18.96 -10.17
CA SER A 425 6.06 -19.17 -9.26
C SER A 425 6.01 -20.53 -8.57
N GLU A 426 7.19 -21.00 -8.18
CA GLU A 426 7.40 -22.19 -7.35
C GLU A 426 7.59 -21.82 -5.86
N LEU A 427 7.15 -20.64 -5.47
CA LEU A 427 7.18 -20.20 -4.07
C LEU A 427 6.35 -21.12 -3.19
N GLU A 428 6.90 -21.44 -2.03
CA GLU A 428 6.18 -22.16 -0.98
C GLU A 428 5.10 -21.25 -0.39
N ILE A 429 3.84 -21.53 -0.71
CA ILE A 429 2.69 -20.79 -0.19
C ILE A 429 2.28 -21.41 1.14
N LYS A 430 2.58 -20.72 2.24
CA LYS A 430 2.08 -21.10 3.56
C LYS A 430 0.58 -20.83 3.65
N SER A 431 -0.16 -21.78 4.22
CA SER A 431 -1.62 -21.73 4.35
C SER A 431 -2.30 -21.48 2.99
N PRO A 432 -2.19 -22.43 2.04
CA PRO A 432 -2.69 -22.25 0.68
C PRO A 432 -4.19 -21.89 0.69
N PRO A 433 -4.62 -20.97 -0.20
CA PRO A 433 -6.04 -20.63 -0.31
C PRO A 433 -6.85 -21.84 -0.74
N TRP A 434 -8.13 -21.84 -0.37
CA TRP A 434 -9.10 -22.81 -0.81
C TRP A 434 -9.74 -22.35 -2.12
N VAL A 435 -9.90 -23.28 -3.06
CA VAL A 435 -10.46 -23.05 -4.39
C VAL A 435 -11.45 -24.14 -4.71
N PHE A 436 -12.34 -23.91 -5.67
CA PHE A 436 -13.22 -24.97 -6.14
C PHE A 436 -12.43 -26.08 -6.84
N ALA A 437 -12.79 -27.34 -6.57
CA ALA A 437 -12.11 -28.52 -7.10
C ALA A 437 -12.03 -28.52 -8.64
N GLY A 438 -13.11 -28.14 -9.33
CA GLY A 438 -13.07 -28.03 -10.79
C GLY A 438 -12.19 -26.87 -11.28
N VAL A 439 -12.14 -25.74 -10.56
CA VAL A 439 -11.26 -24.61 -10.91
C VAL A 439 -9.79 -25.00 -10.70
N LEU A 440 -9.47 -25.83 -9.70
CA LEU A 440 -8.12 -26.33 -9.48
C LEU A 440 -7.58 -27.10 -10.70
N GLU A 441 -8.43 -27.86 -11.40
CA GLU A 441 -8.04 -28.53 -12.65
C GLU A 441 -7.72 -27.53 -13.76
N ILE A 442 -8.50 -26.45 -13.87
CA ILE A 442 -8.26 -25.34 -14.80
C ILE A 442 -6.95 -24.62 -14.46
N ILE A 443 -6.68 -24.34 -13.18
CA ILE A 443 -5.42 -23.72 -12.73
C ILE A 443 -4.22 -24.62 -13.08
N LYS A 444 -4.30 -25.92 -12.77
CA LYS A 444 -3.23 -26.89 -13.04
C LYS A 444 -2.96 -27.07 -14.53
N SER A 445 -4.00 -27.08 -15.36
CA SER A 445 -3.85 -27.14 -16.82
C SER A 445 -3.25 -25.85 -17.36
N THR A 446 -3.70 -24.70 -16.86
CA THR A 446 -3.15 -23.38 -17.22
C THR A 446 -1.68 -23.28 -16.87
N LYS A 447 -1.25 -23.74 -15.68
CA LYS A 447 0.16 -23.73 -15.24
C LYS A 447 1.10 -24.48 -16.19
N LYS A 448 0.60 -25.50 -16.88
CA LYS A 448 1.37 -26.32 -17.84
C LYS A 448 1.49 -25.70 -19.23
N LEU A 449 0.80 -24.60 -19.52
CA LEU A 449 0.82 -23.97 -20.84
C LEU A 449 2.17 -23.31 -21.10
N LYS A 450 2.72 -23.52 -22.31
CA LYS A 450 4.07 -23.07 -22.68
C LYS A 450 4.27 -21.56 -22.62
N HIS A 451 3.21 -20.77 -22.79
CA HIS A 451 3.30 -19.31 -22.76
C HIS A 451 3.25 -18.73 -21.34
N ILE A 452 2.94 -19.52 -20.32
CA ILE A 452 3.12 -19.10 -18.93
C ILE A 452 4.62 -18.92 -18.68
N GLY A 453 5.00 -17.71 -18.29
CA GLY A 453 6.41 -17.29 -18.19
C GLY A 453 6.98 -16.62 -19.44
N SER A 454 6.20 -16.45 -20.52
CA SER A 454 6.57 -15.56 -21.64
C SER A 454 6.63 -14.09 -21.20
N ALA A 455 7.32 -13.23 -21.97
CA ALA A 455 7.47 -11.82 -21.63
C ALA A 455 6.13 -11.10 -21.44
N GLU A 456 5.16 -11.32 -22.34
CA GLU A 456 3.80 -10.79 -22.23
C GLU A 456 3.09 -11.27 -20.97
N SER A 457 3.18 -12.57 -20.68
CA SER A 457 2.55 -13.16 -19.51
C SER A 457 3.18 -12.71 -18.19
N LEU A 458 4.49 -12.48 -18.16
CA LEU A 458 5.20 -11.96 -17.00
C LEU A 458 4.92 -10.47 -16.81
N ALA A 459 4.74 -9.69 -17.88
CA ALA A 459 4.29 -8.31 -17.79
C ALA A 459 2.91 -8.22 -17.16
N PHE A 460 1.98 -9.09 -17.55
CA PHE A 460 0.68 -9.23 -16.88
C PHE A 460 0.84 -9.58 -15.40
N PHE A 461 1.63 -10.62 -15.08
CA PHE A 461 1.83 -11.04 -13.69
C PHE A 461 2.44 -9.93 -12.83
N LYS A 462 3.39 -9.17 -13.39
CA LYS A 462 3.98 -8.01 -12.74
C LYS A 462 2.94 -6.92 -12.47
N MET A 463 2.13 -6.56 -13.47
CA MET A 463 1.06 -5.58 -13.31
C MET A 463 0.02 -6.03 -12.28
N PHE A 464 -0.35 -7.32 -12.29
CA PHE A 464 -1.24 -7.91 -11.30
C PHE A 464 -0.66 -7.76 -9.89
N LEU A 465 0.59 -8.15 -9.65
CA LEU A 465 1.21 -7.99 -8.33
C LEU A 465 1.35 -6.52 -7.92
N ALA A 466 1.64 -5.62 -8.87
CA ALA A 466 1.76 -4.19 -8.60
C ALA A 466 0.43 -3.58 -8.12
N SER A 467 -0.71 -3.95 -8.73
CA SER A 467 -2.02 -3.44 -8.31
C SER A 467 -2.43 -3.86 -6.90
N TRP A 468 -1.83 -4.93 -6.36
CA TRP A 468 -2.04 -5.32 -4.96
C TRP A 468 -1.39 -4.36 -3.97
N PHE A 469 -0.27 -3.71 -4.33
CA PHE A 469 0.37 -2.74 -3.42
C PHE A 469 -0.48 -1.47 -3.24
N GLU A 470 -1.30 -1.09 -4.23
CA GLU A 470 -2.27 0.00 -4.11
C GLU A 470 -3.42 -0.33 -3.13
N LYS A 471 -3.75 -1.62 -2.97
CA LYS A 471 -4.82 -2.10 -2.06
C LYS A 471 -4.34 -2.25 -0.61
N LYS A 472 -3.06 -2.03 -0.32
CA LYS A 472 -2.41 -2.33 0.97
C LYS A 472 -2.91 -1.49 2.15
N GLU A 473 -3.49 -0.31 1.90
CA GLU A 473 -3.95 0.60 2.97
C GLU A 473 -5.21 0.11 3.71
N TYR A 474 -5.85 -0.97 3.25
CA TYR A 474 -7.20 -1.36 3.70
C TYR A 474 -7.29 -2.60 4.61
N GLU A 475 -6.20 -3.34 4.89
CA GLU A 475 -6.32 -4.65 5.55
C GLU A 475 -5.29 -4.91 6.67
N THR A 476 -5.75 -4.95 7.93
CA THR A 476 -4.93 -5.15 9.14
C THR A 476 -4.93 -6.57 9.72
N SER A 477 -5.53 -7.55 9.03
CA SER A 477 -5.66 -8.92 9.55
C SER A 477 -4.34 -9.72 9.46
N GLU A 478 -4.15 -10.73 10.32
CA GLU A 478 -2.99 -11.62 10.21
C GLU A 478 -2.96 -12.41 8.89
N GLN A 479 -4.14 -12.69 8.32
CA GLN A 479 -4.26 -13.33 7.01
C GLN A 479 -3.82 -12.39 5.88
N SER A 480 -4.19 -11.10 5.94
CA SER A 480 -3.73 -10.13 4.93
C SER A 480 -2.22 -9.96 4.97
N LYS A 481 -1.59 -9.94 6.15
CA LYS A 481 -0.12 -9.92 6.27
C LYS A 481 0.55 -11.11 5.57
N LEU A 482 0.00 -12.31 5.71
CA LEU A 482 0.52 -13.50 5.01
C LEU A 482 0.35 -13.39 3.48
N ILE A 483 -0.79 -12.86 3.02
CA ILE A 483 -1.04 -12.61 1.59
C ILE A 483 -0.02 -11.61 1.05
N PHE A 484 0.12 -10.44 1.68
CA PHE A 484 1.08 -9.41 1.28
C PHE A 484 2.52 -9.90 1.33
N LYS A 485 2.88 -10.72 2.31
CA LYS A 485 4.19 -11.36 2.36
C LYS A 485 4.45 -12.23 1.12
N CYS A 486 3.49 -13.03 0.67
CA CYS A 486 3.62 -13.81 -0.56
C CYS A 486 3.73 -12.90 -1.80
N VAL A 487 2.93 -11.83 -1.88
CA VAL A 487 2.96 -10.86 -2.99
C VAL A 487 4.32 -10.15 -3.05
N GLU A 488 4.85 -9.67 -1.92
CA GLU A 488 6.15 -9.01 -1.82
C GLU A 488 7.29 -9.92 -2.30
N ILE A 489 7.30 -11.19 -1.85
CA ILE A 489 8.32 -12.16 -2.23
C ILE A 489 8.23 -12.50 -3.72
N ALA A 490 7.02 -12.74 -4.24
CA ALA A 490 6.81 -13.04 -5.65
C ALA A 490 7.24 -11.88 -6.56
N TYR A 491 6.94 -10.63 -6.17
CA TYR A 491 7.34 -9.45 -6.92
C TYR A 491 8.87 -9.26 -6.89
N LEU A 492 9.49 -9.42 -5.73
CA LEU A 492 10.95 -9.34 -5.61
C LEU A 492 11.66 -10.40 -6.46
N GLN A 493 11.18 -11.65 -6.41
CA GLN A 493 11.72 -12.73 -7.23
C GLN A 493 11.62 -12.42 -8.71
N LEU A 494 10.50 -11.83 -9.14
CA LEU A 494 10.28 -11.42 -10.53
C LEU A 494 11.27 -10.34 -10.97
N LEU A 495 11.48 -9.29 -10.16
CA LEU A 495 12.44 -8.22 -10.45
C LEU A 495 13.87 -8.75 -10.54
N LEU A 496 14.25 -9.67 -9.65
CA LEU A 496 15.61 -10.22 -9.59
C LEU A 496 15.91 -11.21 -10.73
N THR A 497 14.94 -12.03 -11.15
CA THR A 497 15.17 -13.12 -12.11
C THR A 497 14.81 -12.79 -13.55
N LYS A 498 13.82 -11.90 -13.78
CA LYS A 498 13.26 -11.61 -15.11
C LYS A 498 13.46 -10.16 -15.58
N GLY A 499 14.18 -9.35 -14.81
CA GLY A 499 14.72 -8.05 -15.23
C GLY A 499 13.78 -6.86 -15.00
N GLY A 500 13.68 -6.42 -13.75
CA GLY A 500 13.24 -5.05 -13.45
C GLY A 500 14.35 -4.03 -13.72
N SER A 501 14.02 -2.75 -13.89
CA SER A 501 15.05 -1.71 -13.88
C SER A 501 15.67 -1.60 -12.47
N ALA A 502 16.90 -1.11 -12.38
CA ALA A 502 17.53 -0.85 -11.08
C ALA A 502 16.65 0.08 -10.22
N ASP A 503 16.15 1.17 -10.81
CA ASP A 503 15.28 2.12 -10.12
C ASP A 503 14.01 1.49 -9.56
N GLU A 504 13.39 0.58 -10.32
CA GLU A 504 12.19 -0.12 -9.89
C GLU A 504 12.46 -1.04 -8.70
N LEU A 505 13.58 -1.78 -8.73
CA LEU A 505 14.01 -2.60 -7.59
C LEU A 505 14.25 -1.75 -6.35
N LEU A 506 14.96 -0.63 -6.50
CA LEU A 506 15.29 0.26 -5.39
C LEU A 506 14.03 0.91 -4.79
N ASN A 507 13.10 1.38 -5.63
CA ASN A 507 11.83 1.95 -5.18
C ASN A 507 10.96 0.89 -4.48
N PHE A 508 10.86 -0.30 -5.06
CA PHE A 508 10.11 -1.40 -4.46
C PHE A 508 10.65 -1.78 -3.07
N VAL A 509 11.96 -1.93 -2.91
CA VAL A 509 12.59 -2.25 -1.62
C VAL A 509 12.39 -1.13 -0.60
N ARG A 510 12.45 0.12 -1.04
CA ARG A 510 12.28 1.31 -0.20
C ARG A 510 10.85 1.41 0.36
N GLU A 511 9.84 1.17 -0.47
CA GLU A 511 8.44 1.48 -0.13
C GLU A 511 7.65 0.23 0.26
N ASN A 512 7.78 -0.86 -0.50
CA ASN A 512 6.80 -1.94 -0.51
C ASN A 512 7.21 -3.20 0.28
N VAL A 513 8.50 -3.41 0.58
CA VAL A 513 8.97 -4.56 1.40
C VAL A 513 8.75 -4.29 2.88
N ILE A 514 7.69 -4.87 3.46
CA ILE A 514 7.29 -4.64 4.87
C ILE A 514 7.27 -5.95 5.66
N GLU A 515 6.52 -6.95 5.19
CA GLU A 515 6.26 -8.21 5.91
C GLU A 515 7.34 -9.27 5.65
N SER A 516 7.98 -9.20 4.48
CA SER A 516 8.94 -10.19 3.98
C SER A 516 10.40 -9.87 4.29
N THR A 517 10.70 -8.94 5.20
CA THR A 517 12.04 -8.29 5.26
C THR A 517 13.22 -9.23 5.48
N SER A 518 13.08 -10.30 6.26
CA SER A 518 14.16 -11.27 6.46
C SER A 518 14.42 -12.11 5.21
N ILE A 519 13.35 -12.56 4.55
CA ILE A 519 13.42 -13.35 3.32
C ILE A 519 13.95 -12.47 2.18
N ALA A 520 13.45 -11.25 2.06
CA ALA A 520 13.90 -10.28 1.07
C ALA A 520 15.39 -9.95 1.22
N ALA A 521 15.90 -9.81 2.47
CA ALA A 521 17.32 -9.59 2.71
C ALA A 521 18.18 -10.75 2.17
N ASN A 522 17.80 -12.00 2.47
CA ASN A 522 18.51 -13.18 1.97
C ASN A 522 18.47 -13.27 0.43
N MET A 523 17.31 -13.00 -0.18
CA MET A 523 17.16 -13.01 -1.64
C MET A 523 18.04 -11.96 -2.33
N LEU A 524 18.14 -10.75 -1.75
CA LEU A 524 18.99 -9.68 -2.28
C LEU A 524 20.48 -10.03 -2.15
N GLU A 525 20.88 -10.66 -1.05
CA GLU A 525 22.26 -11.12 -0.83
C GLU A 525 22.64 -12.24 -1.82
N GLU A 526 21.78 -13.26 -1.98
CA GLU A 526 21.97 -14.34 -2.96
C GLU A 526 22.05 -13.82 -4.40
N ALA A 527 21.23 -12.82 -4.74
CA ALA A 527 21.23 -12.17 -6.04
C ALA A 527 22.37 -11.15 -6.22
N LYS A 528 23.24 -10.96 -5.22
CA LYS A 528 24.35 -9.98 -5.22
C LYS A 528 23.90 -8.53 -5.46
N ARG A 529 22.69 -8.18 -5.01
CA ARG A 529 22.13 -6.81 -5.05
C ARG A 529 22.35 -6.12 -3.70
N TYR A 530 23.61 -5.91 -3.37
CA TYR A 530 24.06 -5.39 -2.08
C TYR A 530 23.61 -3.95 -1.81
N TYR A 531 23.47 -3.11 -2.84
CA TYR A 531 22.98 -1.75 -2.65
C TYR A 531 21.50 -1.74 -2.27
N ALA A 532 20.66 -2.50 -2.99
CA ALA A 532 19.26 -2.68 -2.60
C ALA A 532 19.11 -3.29 -1.20
N LEU A 533 19.96 -4.26 -0.84
CA LEU A 533 20.03 -4.81 0.53
C LEU A 533 20.32 -3.70 1.56
N SER A 534 21.27 -2.81 1.27
CA SER A 534 21.60 -1.71 2.17
C SER A 534 20.44 -0.74 2.40
N ILE A 535 19.60 -0.49 1.38
CA ILE A 535 18.38 0.32 1.49
C ILE A 535 17.37 -0.35 2.44
N LEU A 536 17.19 -1.67 2.30
CA LEU A 536 16.31 -2.44 3.20
C LEU A 536 16.80 -2.39 4.65
N LEU A 537 18.11 -2.53 4.87
CA LEU A 537 18.73 -2.44 6.19
C LEU A 537 18.59 -1.04 6.80
N LYS A 538 18.77 0.01 5.99
CA LYS A 538 18.57 1.42 6.40
C LYS A 538 17.15 1.64 6.93
N ARG A 539 16.13 1.13 6.23
CA ARG A 539 14.72 1.23 6.67
C ARG A 539 14.45 0.55 8.02
N LYS A 540 15.18 -0.52 8.33
CA LYS A 540 15.06 -1.24 9.62
C LYS A 540 15.93 -0.65 10.73
N GLY A 541 16.57 0.49 10.52
CA GLY A 541 17.44 1.14 11.50
C GLY A 541 18.74 0.37 11.77
N LYS A 542 19.14 -0.55 10.89
CA LYS A 542 20.36 -1.35 11.05
C LYS A 542 21.59 -0.63 10.49
N TYR A 543 21.85 0.59 10.97
CA TYR A 543 22.84 1.51 10.40
C TYR A 543 24.26 0.93 10.30
N ARG A 544 24.71 0.23 11.35
CA ARG A 544 26.02 -0.43 11.35
C ARG A 544 26.18 -1.43 10.21
N GLN A 545 25.13 -2.19 9.90
CA GLN A 545 25.16 -3.17 8.80
C GLN A 545 25.16 -2.48 7.44
N VAL A 546 24.48 -1.34 7.30
CA VAL A 546 24.51 -0.50 6.08
C VAL A 546 25.94 -0.06 5.79
N CYS A 547 26.59 0.57 6.79
CA CYS A 547 27.96 1.04 6.62
C CYS A 547 28.94 -0.10 6.36
N ALA A 548 28.81 -1.23 7.06
CA ALA A 548 29.62 -2.42 6.80
C ALA A 548 29.48 -2.92 5.35
N THR A 549 28.25 -2.98 4.82
CA THR A 549 27.99 -3.36 3.43
C THR A 549 28.63 -2.38 2.45
N TRP A 550 28.53 -1.08 2.71
CA TRP A 550 29.13 -0.05 1.84
C TRP A 550 30.66 -0.03 1.91
N VAL A 551 31.27 -0.30 3.06
CA VAL A 551 32.73 -0.49 3.17
C VAL A 551 33.19 -1.63 2.27
N LYS A 552 32.53 -2.79 2.31
CA LYS A 552 32.85 -3.93 1.44
C LYS A 552 32.72 -3.61 -0.04
N LEU A 553 31.73 -2.79 -0.42
CA LEU A 553 31.56 -2.30 -1.80
C LEU A 553 32.68 -1.33 -2.21
N LEU A 554 33.09 -0.42 -1.33
CA LEU A 554 34.14 0.57 -1.60
C LEU A 554 35.56 -0.01 -1.59
N GLU A 555 35.80 -1.04 -0.78
CA GLU A 555 37.05 -1.80 -0.73
C GLU A 555 37.16 -2.81 -1.88
N GLY A 556 36.06 -3.04 -2.61
CA GLY A 556 36.02 -3.95 -3.76
C GLY A 556 35.87 -5.42 -3.39
N GLU A 557 35.57 -5.74 -2.12
CA GLU A 557 35.22 -7.10 -1.71
C GLU A 557 33.91 -7.56 -2.35
N TRP A 558 32.96 -6.63 -2.46
CA TRP A 558 31.67 -6.80 -3.13
C TRP A 558 31.56 -5.86 -4.32
N TYR A 559 30.76 -6.24 -5.32
CA TYR A 559 30.50 -5.43 -6.50
C TYR A 559 29.00 -5.32 -6.73
N ASP A 560 28.52 -4.09 -6.87
CA ASP A 560 27.14 -3.77 -7.26
C ASP A 560 27.16 -2.53 -8.16
N PRO A 561 26.71 -2.62 -9.43
CA PRO A 561 26.75 -1.49 -10.37
C PRO A 561 25.82 -0.34 -9.96
N ASP A 562 24.81 -0.58 -9.13
CA ASP A 562 23.82 0.43 -8.74
C ASP A 562 24.38 1.37 -7.64
N PHE A 563 25.52 1.02 -7.03
CA PHE A 563 26.18 1.82 -6.01
C PHE A 563 27.16 2.84 -6.62
N VAL A 564 26.60 3.96 -7.11
CA VAL A 564 27.37 5.05 -7.73
C VAL A 564 27.73 6.12 -6.70
N ASN A 565 28.92 6.73 -6.79
CA ASN A 565 29.39 7.77 -5.86
C ASN A 565 29.34 7.33 -4.38
N GLY A 566 29.75 6.08 -4.11
CA GLY A 566 29.55 5.47 -2.79
C GLY A 566 30.18 6.21 -1.60
N GLU A 567 31.29 6.93 -1.82
CA GLU A 567 31.92 7.76 -0.78
C GLU A 567 31.05 8.96 -0.38
N GLN A 568 30.39 9.60 -1.36
CA GLN A 568 29.43 10.68 -1.10
C GLN A 568 28.18 10.12 -0.41
N GLN A 569 27.64 9.00 -0.88
CA GLN A 569 26.48 8.37 -0.24
C GLN A 569 26.76 7.97 1.21
N MET A 570 27.97 7.49 1.51
CA MET A 570 28.44 7.22 2.87
C MET A 570 28.45 8.51 3.69
N ALA A 571 29.01 9.60 3.16
CA ALA A 571 29.05 10.89 3.85
C ALA A 571 27.63 11.39 4.17
N ASP A 572 26.76 11.48 3.17
CA ASP A 572 25.38 11.96 3.33
C ASP A 572 24.60 11.13 4.36
N PHE A 573 24.82 9.80 4.37
CA PHE A 573 24.20 8.91 5.34
C PHE A 573 24.71 9.17 6.76
N LEU A 574 26.02 9.26 6.96
CA LEU A 574 26.62 9.51 8.27
C LEU A 574 26.30 10.92 8.79
N GLU A 575 26.17 11.92 7.91
CA GLU A 575 25.70 13.26 8.28
C GLU A 575 24.30 13.24 8.89
N SER A 576 23.41 12.41 8.34
CA SER A 576 22.04 12.23 8.83
C SER A 576 21.89 11.16 9.93
N CYS A 577 22.97 10.46 10.31
CA CYS A 577 22.92 9.35 11.25
C CYS A 577 22.87 9.83 12.70
N ASP A 578 22.15 9.10 13.54
CA ASP A 578 21.96 9.31 14.97
C ASP A 578 22.77 8.33 15.86
N ASP A 579 23.33 7.26 15.28
CA ASP A 579 24.15 6.27 16.00
C ASP A 579 25.59 6.76 16.16
N HIS A 580 25.90 7.24 17.36
CA HIS A 580 27.24 7.70 17.75
C HIS A 580 28.34 6.68 17.41
N ALA A 581 28.16 5.40 17.71
CA ALA A 581 29.20 4.39 17.46
C ALA A 581 29.47 4.22 15.96
N CYS A 582 28.41 4.26 15.15
CA CYS A 582 28.49 4.16 13.70
C CYS A 582 29.21 5.37 13.09
N ILE A 583 28.87 6.58 13.53
CA ILE A 583 29.51 7.83 13.06
C ILE A 583 31.02 7.80 13.32
N TRP A 584 31.44 7.40 14.53
CA TRP A 584 32.87 7.38 14.87
C TRP A 584 33.63 6.27 14.17
N GLU A 585 33.09 5.05 14.08
CA GLU A 585 33.76 3.92 13.43
C GLU A 585 33.94 4.17 11.93
N TYR A 586 32.85 4.50 11.24
CA TYR A 586 32.85 4.63 9.78
C TYR A 586 33.25 6.04 9.31
N GLY A 587 33.01 7.08 10.11
CA GLY A 587 33.52 8.43 9.82
C GLY A 587 35.04 8.47 9.87
N ILE A 588 35.69 7.85 10.87
CA ILE A 588 37.16 7.74 10.91
C ILE A 588 37.68 6.92 9.72
N TRP A 589 37.00 5.83 9.36
CA TRP A 589 37.33 5.06 8.17
C TRP A 589 37.25 5.92 6.90
N LEU A 590 36.18 6.72 6.75
CA LEU A 590 35.99 7.61 5.61
C LEU A 590 37.07 8.69 5.57
N VAL A 591 37.47 9.27 6.70
CA VAL A 591 38.59 10.25 6.79
C VAL A 591 39.90 9.65 6.29
N LYS A 592 40.19 8.38 6.59
CA LYS A 592 41.41 7.71 6.10
C LYS A 592 41.39 7.48 4.59
N ARG A 593 40.21 7.30 4.01
CA ARG A 593 40.03 7.00 2.58
C ARG A 593 39.88 8.27 1.74
N ASN A 594 38.94 9.12 2.11
CA ASN A 594 38.64 10.41 1.50
C ASN A 594 38.55 11.49 2.61
N PRO A 595 39.67 12.17 2.92
CA PRO A 595 39.74 13.14 4.01
C PRO A 595 38.69 14.25 3.91
N ALA A 596 38.47 14.81 2.71
CA ALA A 596 37.54 15.93 2.54
C ALA A 596 36.09 15.54 2.91
N LEU A 597 35.59 14.41 2.39
CA LEU A 597 34.23 13.96 2.72
C LEU A 597 34.11 13.51 4.17
N GLY A 598 35.10 12.76 4.66
CA GLY A 598 35.09 12.27 6.04
C GLY A 598 35.10 13.39 7.09
N LEU A 599 35.85 14.46 6.87
CA LEU A 599 35.91 15.60 7.79
C LEU A 599 34.61 16.42 7.75
N ASN A 600 33.99 16.57 6.58
CA ASN A 600 32.70 17.24 6.46
C ASN A 600 31.59 16.56 7.28
N VAL A 601 31.60 15.22 7.38
CA VAL A 601 30.68 14.48 8.27
C VAL A 601 30.81 14.96 9.72
N PHE A 602 32.04 15.08 10.25
CA PHE A 602 32.26 15.51 11.63
C PHE A 602 31.91 16.99 11.87
N LEU A 603 31.99 17.83 10.83
CA LEU A 603 31.65 19.25 10.91
C LEU A 603 30.14 19.49 10.80
N ASN A 604 29.43 18.71 9.99
CA ASN A 604 28.01 18.91 9.68
C ASN A 604 27.08 18.13 10.61
N ASN A 605 27.52 16.97 11.11
CA ASN A 605 26.71 16.16 12.01
C ASN A 605 26.71 16.76 13.44
N PRO A 606 25.53 17.05 14.03
CA PRO A 606 25.44 17.70 15.34
C PRO A 606 25.98 16.84 16.50
N ILE A 607 25.88 15.51 16.41
CA ILE A 607 26.35 14.57 17.44
C ILE A 607 27.89 14.51 17.42
N ALA A 608 28.47 14.46 16.23
CA ALA A 608 29.91 14.46 16.03
C ALA A 608 30.54 15.80 16.45
N ASN A 609 29.90 16.91 16.08
CA ASN A 609 30.39 18.25 16.37
C ASN A 609 30.30 18.59 17.88
N ALA A 610 29.37 17.98 18.61
CA ALA A 610 29.26 18.16 20.06
C ALA A 610 30.54 17.74 20.83
N ASP A 611 31.30 16.78 20.30
CA ASP A 611 32.52 16.24 20.92
C ASP A 611 33.79 16.67 20.19
N THR A 612 33.90 17.98 19.91
CA THR A 612 34.98 18.54 19.08
C THR A 612 36.39 18.21 19.62
N SER A 613 36.53 18.06 20.94
CA SER A 613 37.80 17.68 21.58
C SER A 613 38.26 16.27 21.20
N LEU A 614 37.31 15.34 21.06
CA LEU A 614 37.56 13.97 20.63
C LEU A 614 37.88 13.92 19.13
N VAL A 615 37.20 14.75 18.32
CA VAL A 615 37.45 14.85 16.87
C VAL A 615 38.89 15.32 16.64
N LEU A 616 39.30 16.39 17.31
CA LEU A 616 40.67 16.92 17.23
C LEU A 616 41.71 15.87 17.63
N LYS A 617 41.47 15.11 18.71
CA LYS A 617 42.36 14.02 19.14
C LYS A 617 42.49 12.94 18.07
N LYS A 618 41.37 12.45 17.53
CA LYS A 618 41.35 11.38 16.53
C LYS A 618 41.95 11.81 15.19
N VAL A 619 41.66 13.03 14.73
CA VAL A 619 42.24 13.59 13.50
C VAL A 619 43.75 13.80 13.67
N ARG A 620 44.21 14.23 14.85
CA ARG A 620 45.64 14.34 15.18
C ARG A 620 46.35 12.99 15.13
N ASP A 621 45.70 11.92 15.61
CA ASP A 621 46.25 10.56 15.54
C ASP A 621 46.37 10.04 14.09
N ILE A 622 45.55 10.54 13.15
CA ILE A 622 45.57 10.14 11.74
C ILE A 622 46.74 10.81 10.98
N GLY A 623 46.96 12.11 11.19
CA GLY A 623 48.09 12.81 10.58
C GLY A 623 47.96 14.33 10.56
N GLY A 624 49.12 15.01 10.49
CA GLY A 624 49.21 16.47 10.54
C GLY A 624 48.52 17.18 9.35
N ASN A 625 48.54 16.56 8.16
CA ASN A 625 47.86 17.14 6.98
C ASN A 625 46.33 17.06 7.10
N THR A 626 45.80 15.96 7.65
CA THR A 626 44.36 15.81 7.90
C THR A 626 43.89 16.79 8.97
N LEU A 627 44.70 17.01 10.01
CA LEU A 627 44.44 18.03 11.03
C LEU A 627 44.40 19.44 10.44
N LYS A 628 45.34 19.77 9.55
CA LYS A 628 45.36 21.05 8.83
C LYS A 628 44.07 21.26 8.03
N ILE A 629 43.67 20.30 7.20
CA ILE A 629 42.44 20.39 6.39
C ILE A 629 41.21 20.57 7.30
N PHE A 630 41.12 19.81 8.40
CA PHE A 630 40.02 19.93 9.36
C PHE A 630 39.95 21.33 9.99
N LEU A 631 41.09 21.86 10.43
CA LEU A 631 41.17 23.19 11.05
C LEU A 631 40.82 24.30 10.05
N GLU A 632 41.24 24.16 8.77
CA GLU A 632 40.88 25.09 7.69
C GLU A 632 39.37 25.09 7.40
N GLU A 633 38.75 23.91 7.24
CA GLU A 633 37.30 23.80 7.02
C GLU A 633 36.49 24.26 8.23
N ARG A 634 36.97 23.97 9.44
CA ARG A 634 36.36 24.45 10.69
C ARG A 634 36.45 25.97 10.78
N LEU A 635 37.59 26.57 10.47
CA LEU A 635 37.80 28.01 10.50
C LEU A 635 36.82 28.72 9.55
N ALA A 636 36.56 28.16 8.37
CA ALA A 636 35.60 28.70 7.41
C ALA A 636 34.14 28.76 7.94
N LYS A 637 33.79 27.90 8.90
CA LYS A 637 32.45 27.84 9.51
C LYS A 637 32.33 28.66 10.81
N LEU A 638 33.45 29.08 11.41
CA LEU A 638 33.47 29.82 12.66
C LEU A 638 33.38 31.33 12.44
N SER A 639 32.63 32.02 13.30
CA SER A 639 32.57 33.49 13.30
C SER A 639 33.86 34.09 13.89
N PRO A 640 34.44 35.12 13.25
CA PRO A 640 35.60 35.82 13.81
C PRO A 640 35.31 36.38 15.21
N GLY A 641 36.23 36.16 16.16
CA GLY A 641 36.16 36.73 17.51
C GLY A 641 35.64 35.80 18.61
N THR A 642 35.23 34.57 18.30
CA THR A 642 34.91 33.56 19.33
C THR A 642 36.18 32.95 19.93
N SER A 643 36.10 32.43 21.16
CA SER A 643 37.23 31.71 21.79
C SER A 643 37.63 30.47 20.99
N GLU A 644 36.66 29.78 20.38
CA GLU A 644 36.90 28.64 19.50
C GLU A 644 37.61 29.03 18.20
N TYR A 645 37.26 30.18 17.63
CA TYR A 645 37.96 30.74 16.47
C TYR A 645 39.43 31.02 16.83
N GLN A 646 39.68 31.67 17.96
CA GLN A 646 41.03 31.96 18.43
C GLN A 646 41.85 30.68 18.67
N GLY A 647 41.28 29.68 19.34
CA GLY A 647 41.95 28.40 19.56
C GLY A 647 42.25 27.63 18.27
N THR A 648 41.32 27.62 17.31
CA THR A 648 41.49 26.98 15.99
C THR A 648 42.60 27.67 15.19
N VAL A 649 42.62 29.00 15.17
CA VAL A 649 43.68 29.79 14.51
C VAL A 649 45.04 29.52 15.14
N GLN A 650 45.12 29.46 16.47
CA GLN A 650 46.38 29.18 17.17
C GLN A 650 46.96 27.81 16.78
N GLU A 651 46.14 26.75 16.80
CA GLU A 651 46.59 25.41 16.44
C GLU A 651 47.00 25.33 14.96
N LEU A 652 46.23 25.97 14.06
CA LEU A 652 46.54 26.04 12.62
C LEU A 652 47.84 26.81 12.35
N LEU A 653 48.05 27.96 12.99
CA LEU A 653 49.28 28.73 12.90
C LEU A 653 50.48 27.94 13.43
N GLY A 654 50.32 27.15 14.49
CA GLY A 654 51.36 26.24 14.96
C GLY A 654 51.79 25.23 13.90
N LEU A 655 50.86 24.71 13.10
CA LEU A 655 51.17 23.82 11.97
C LEU A 655 51.83 24.57 10.81
N TYR A 656 51.26 25.71 10.41
CA TYR A 656 51.82 26.54 9.34
C TYR A 656 53.23 27.02 9.67
N CYS A 657 53.49 27.53 10.87
CA CYS A 657 54.82 27.99 11.28
C CYS A 657 55.84 26.84 11.26
N LYS A 658 55.48 25.62 11.67
CA LYS A 658 56.37 24.46 11.58
C LYS A 658 56.68 24.09 10.13
N GLU A 659 55.66 24.06 9.27
CA GLU A 659 55.80 23.73 7.86
C GLU A 659 56.63 24.81 7.13
N LEU A 660 56.32 26.09 7.35
CA LEU A 660 57.07 27.23 6.84
C LEU A 660 58.51 27.27 7.33
N ASN A 661 58.77 27.01 8.62
CA ASN A 661 60.13 26.93 9.14
C ASN A 661 60.93 25.81 8.48
N ASN A 662 60.33 24.62 8.33
CA ASN A 662 60.96 23.51 7.62
C ASN A 662 61.28 23.89 6.16
N CYS A 663 60.34 24.55 5.47
CA CYS A 663 60.60 25.04 4.11
C CYS A 663 61.68 26.11 4.07
N ALA A 664 61.67 27.08 4.98
CA ALA A 664 62.66 28.16 5.03
C ALA A 664 64.09 27.66 5.34
N VAL A 665 64.22 26.60 6.15
CA VAL A 665 65.51 26.01 6.52
C VAL A 665 66.03 25.06 5.44
N TYR A 666 65.18 24.16 4.92
CA TYR A 666 65.62 23.05 4.08
C TYR A 666 65.37 23.26 2.57
N ASN A 667 64.46 24.16 2.18
CA ASN A 667 64.19 24.45 0.77
C ASN A 667 64.90 25.74 0.32
N ALA A 668 66.08 25.56 -0.28
CA ALA A 668 66.92 26.67 -0.75
C ALA A 668 66.25 27.56 -1.81
N LEU A 669 65.37 27.00 -2.65
CA LEU A 669 64.63 27.78 -3.65
C LEU A 669 63.61 28.68 -2.97
N PHE A 670 62.83 28.15 -2.03
CA PHE A 670 61.86 28.93 -1.26
C PHE A 670 62.55 30.07 -0.49
N ALA A 671 63.65 29.77 0.22
CA ALA A 671 64.40 30.78 0.96
C ALA A 671 64.99 31.88 0.06
N LYS A 672 65.46 31.52 -1.15
CA LYS A 672 65.98 32.48 -2.13
C LYS A 672 64.89 33.40 -2.67
N GLU A 673 63.74 32.84 -3.06
CA GLU A 673 62.61 33.60 -3.59
C GLU A 673 62.02 34.54 -2.54
N VAL A 674 61.84 34.08 -1.29
CA VAL A 674 61.39 34.94 -0.19
C VAL A 674 62.37 36.09 0.08
N LYS A 675 63.69 35.84 0.04
CA LYS A 675 64.68 36.92 0.18
C LYS A 675 64.64 37.91 -0.97
N LYS A 676 64.40 37.42 -2.19
CA LYS A 676 64.24 38.24 -3.38
C LYS A 676 63.03 39.16 -3.25
N THR A 677 61.90 38.69 -2.71
CA THR A 677 60.74 39.57 -2.55
C THR A 677 61.00 40.72 -1.58
N TYR A 678 61.86 40.55 -0.56
CA TYR A 678 62.30 41.67 0.27
C TYR A 678 63.20 42.66 -0.50
N SER A 679 64.14 42.18 -1.32
CA SER A 679 64.94 43.09 -2.15
C SER A 679 64.07 43.86 -3.15
N ASP A 680 63.17 43.16 -3.83
CA ASP A 680 62.27 43.76 -4.82
C ASP A 680 61.32 44.78 -4.15
N TYR A 681 60.84 44.49 -2.93
CA TYR A 681 60.02 45.41 -2.14
C TYR A 681 60.78 46.66 -1.67
N ARG A 682 62.07 46.52 -1.33
CA ARG A 682 62.93 47.67 -0.94
C ARG A 682 63.16 48.61 -2.11
N GLU A 683 63.20 48.10 -3.34
CA GLU A 683 63.37 48.90 -4.57
C GLU A 683 62.10 49.68 -4.97
N LEU A 684 60.94 49.38 -4.38
CA LEU A 684 59.72 50.17 -4.59
C LEU A 684 59.87 51.56 -3.94
N GLY A 685 59.48 52.60 -4.67
CA GLY A 685 59.52 53.97 -4.17
C GLY A 685 58.47 54.31 -3.10
N LEU A 686 58.52 55.55 -2.61
CA LEU A 686 57.73 56.19 -1.55
C LEU A 686 56.25 55.76 -1.36
N SER A 687 55.55 55.39 -2.43
CA SER A 687 54.13 55.00 -2.38
C SER A 687 53.88 53.48 -2.28
N LYS A 688 54.87 52.68 -1.86
CA LYS A 688 54.71 51.22 -1.75
C LYS A 688 53.61 50.80 -0.74
N PRO A 689 52.79 49.76 -1.03
CA PRO A 689 51.81 49.20 -0.06
C PRO A 689 52.54 48.54 1.13
N SER A 690 51.83 48.04 2.14
CA SER A 690 52.49 47.21 3.18
C SER A 690 53.11 45.97 2.53
N TYR A 691 54.15 45.39 3.12
CA TYR A 691 54.79 44.19 2.58
C TYR A 691 53.81 43.01 2.47
N ILE A 692 52.86 42.89 3.41
CA ILE A 692 51.82 41.86 3.36
C ILE A 692 50.91 42.08 2.16
N ASP A 693 50.47 43.32 1.91
CA ASP A 693 49.61 43.61 0.76
C ASP A 693 50.39 43.49 -0.57
N TYR A 694 51.67 43.84 -0.58
CA TYR A 694 52.58 43.60 -1.71
C TYR A 694 52.73 42.11 -2.01
N TRP A 695 52.95 41.28 -1.00
CA TRP A 695 53.02 39.83 -1.14
C TRP A 695 51.74 39.28 -1.76
N ASN A 696 50.58 39.81 -1.36
CA ASN A 696 49.29 39.38 -1.88
C ASN A 696 49.14 39.72 -3.37
N SER A 697 49.53 40.93 -3.79
CA SER A 697 49.46 41.36 -5.20
C SER A 697 50.52 40.72 -6.09
N SER A 698 51.71 40.46 -5.56
CA SER A 698 52.88 39.97 -6.31
C SER A 698 53.02 38.44 -6.28
N SER A 699 52.13 37.75 -5.56
CA SER A 699 52.08 36.29 -5.45
C SER A 699 51.90 35.57 -6.80
N ALA A 700 51.37 36.26 -7.82
CA ALA A 700 51.17 35.72 -9.17
C ALA A 700 52.49 35.51 -9.95
N ASP A 701 53.52 36.29 -9.65
CA ASP A 701 54.83 36.26 -10.34
C ASP A 701 55.82 35.28 -9.70
N ILE A 702 55.40 34.64 -8.60
CA ILE A 702 56.18 33.61 -7.91
C ILE A 702 56.19 32.33 -8.76
N SER A 703 57.36 31.70 -8.86
CA SER A 703 57.53 30.44 -9.59
C SER A 703 56.47 29.39 -9.22
N LEU A 704 55.87 28.76 -10.23
CA LEU A 704 54.89 27.67 -10.07
C LEU A 704 55.37 26.56 -9.13
N ALA A 705 56.69 26.35 -9.05
CA ALA A 705 57.31 25.33 -8.20
C ALA A 705 57.17 25.59 -6.69
N ILE A 706 56.96 26.84 -6.26
CA ILE A 706 56.80 27.20 -4.84
C ILE A 706 55.44 27.83 -4.54
N LYS A 707 54.53 27.88 -5.52
CA LYS A 707 53.21 28.51 -5.39
C LYS A 707 52.38 27.96 -4.20
N PRO A 708 52.28 26.65 -3.96
CA PRO A 708 51.56 26.14 -2.77
C PRO A 708 52.18 26.59 -1.44
N LEU A 709 53.50 26.76 -1.39
CA LEU A 709 54.21 27.27 -0.22
C LEU A 709 54.00 28.78 -0.05
N ALA A 710 53.86 29.50 -1.16
CA ALA A 710 53.56 30.92 -1.16
C ALA A 710 52.12 31.20 -0.68
N ASP A 711 51.16 30.37 -1.10
CA ASP A 711 49.77 30.42 -0.65
C ASP A 711 49.66 30.12 0.86
N MET A 712 50.42 29.14 1.36
CA MET A 712 50.52 28.85 2.79
C MET A 712 51.10 30.04 3.57
N ARG A 713 52.17 30.66 3.06
CA ARG A 713 52.77 31.85 3.67
C ARG A 713 51.79 33.03 3.68
N HIS A 714 51.04 33.22 2.60
CA HIS A 714 49.97 34.21 2.52
C HIS A 714 48.94 33.99 3.63
N ASN A 715 48.38 32.78 3.75
CA ASN A 715 47.41 32.45 4.79
C ASN A 715 47.98 32.69 6.19
N THR A 716 49.25 32.36 6.41
CA THR A 716 49.95 32.60 7.68
C THR A 716 50.05 34.09 8.00
N LEU A 717 50.47 34.91 7.05
CA LEU A 717 50.60 36.36 7.23
C LEU A 717 49.25 37.03 7.51
N VAL A 718 48.20 36.62 6.81
CA VAL A 718 46.83 37.13 7.04
C VAL A 718 46.36 36.78 8.45
N LEU A 719 46.50 35.52 8.86
CA LEU A 719 46.09 35.08 10.20
C LEU A 719 46.89 35.75 11.32
N LEU A 720 48.22 35.91 11.14
CA LEU A 720 49.08 36.64 12.09
C LEU A 720 48.72 38.13 12.18
N ARG A 721 48.26 38.74 11.09
CA ARG A 721 47.93 40.16 11.03
C ARG A 721 46.61 40.52 11.71
N ASP A 722 45.64 39.61 11.60
CA ASP A 722 44.23 39.87 11.90
C ASP A 722 43.78 39.31 13.26
N VAL A 723 44.54 38.38 13.86
CA VAL A 723 44.26 37.80 15.18
C VAL A 723 45.16 38.38 16.26
N SER A 724 44.59 38.63 17.44
CA SER A 724 45.35 39.05 18.63
C SER A 724 45.80 37.83 19.42
N PHE A 725 47.09 37.76 19.74
CA PHE A 725 47.69 36.65 20.49
C PHE A 725 47.94 37.04 21.95
N THR A 726 47.95 36.05 22.84
CA THR A 726 48.59 36.25 24.14
C THR A 726 50.11 36.35 23.96
N LYS A 727 50.80 36.98 24.92
CA LYS A 727 52.27 37.09 24.87
C LYS A 727 52.95 35.72 24.86
N GLU A 728 52.36 34.73 25.52
CA GLU A 728 52.89 33.36 25.60
C GLU A 728 52.73 32.63 24.26
N ASP A 729 51.58 32.75 23.61
CA ASP A 729 51.33 32.13 22.31
C ASP A 729 52.25 32.72 21.23
N ALA A 730 52.39 34.05 21.22
CA ALA A 730 53.30 34.73 20.31
C ALA A 730 54.75 34.27 20.49
N ARG A 731 55.20 34.08 21.74
CA ARG A 731 56.52 33.53 22.04
C ARG A 731 56.67 32.10 21.52
N SER A 732 55.69 31.24 21.75
CA SER A 732 55.74 29.83 21.31
C SER A 732 55.86 29.68 19.78
N LEU A 733 55.09 30.48 19.02
CA LEU A 733 55.17 30.50 17.56
C LEU A 733 56.50 31.08 17.08
N ARG A 734 57.01 32.08 17.78
CA ARG A 734 58.30 32.69 17.47
C ARG A 734 59.46 31.73 17.70
N ASP A 735 59.44 30.95 18.78
CA ASP A 735 60.46 29.94 19.07
C ASP A 735 60.52 28.88 17.95
N ILE A 736 59.38 28.54 17.33
CA ILE A 736 59.32 27.64 16.15
C ILE A 736 60.04 28.26 14.94
N LEU A 737 59.90 29.58 14.73
CA LEU A 737 60.46 30.30 13.58
C LEU A 737 61.90 30.77 13.79
N GLN A 738 62.45 30.70 15.01
CA GLN A 738 63.81 31.14 15.35
C GLN A 738 64.90 30.60 14.40
N PRO A 739 64.90 29.33 13.94
CA PRO A 739 65.89 28.83 12.98
C PRO A 739 65.87 29.50 11.61
N SER A 740 64.74 30.11 11.24
CA SER A 740 64.51 30.75 9.94
C SER A 740 64.30 32.28 10.03
N GLU A 741 64.72 32.90 11.14
CA GLU A 741 64.52 34.34 11.39
C GLU A 741 65.02 35.23 10.25
N LYS A 742 66.15 34.86 9.62
CA LYS A 742 66.77 35.60 8.50
C LYS A 742 66.06 35.43 7.15
N VAL A 743 65.02 34.61 7.10
CA VAL A 743 64.20 34.33 5.91
C VAL A 743 62.77 34.83 6.14
N LEU A 744 62.19 34.58 7.31
CA LEU A 744 60.80 34.90 7.63
C LEU A 744 60.69 36.18 8.48
N LEU A 745 61.32 37.26 8.00
CA LEU A 745 61.42 38.55 8.70
C LEU A 745 60.06 39.12 9.10
N THR A 746 59.09 39.15 8.19
CA THR A 746 57.76 39.72 8.46
C THR A 746 56.99 38.93 9.51
N GLU A 747 57.01 37.60 9.44
CA GLU A 747 56.35 36.73 10.41
C GLU A 747 56.96 36.89 11.80
N VAL A 748 58.29 36.91 11.89
CA VAL A 748 59.01 37.12 13.16
C VAL A 748 58.73 38.51 13.73
N ALA A 749 58.69 39.55 12.88
CA ALA A 749 58.37 40.90 13.30
C ALA A 749 56.95 40.99 13.91
N ILE A 750 55.93 40.46 13.24
CA ILE A 750 54.54 40.50 13.75
C ILE A 750 54.41 39.76 15.09
N LEU A 751 55.09 38.61 15.23
CA LEU A 751 55.13 37.86 16.48
C LEU A 751 55.88 38.61 17.59
N ALA A 752 56.99 39.30 17.29
CA ALA A 752 57.72 40.13 18.24
C ALA A 752 56.87 41.31 18.75
N ALA A 753 56.11 41.96 17.85
CA ALA A 753 55.14 42.99 18.23
C ALA A 753 54.07 42.43 19.18
N SER A 754 53.54 41.24 18.88
CA SER A 754 52.51 40.57 19.70
C SER A 754 53.04 40.10 21.06
N GLU A 755 54.33 39.75 21.16
CA GLU A 755 55.01 39.46 22.44
C GLU A 755 55.25 40.73 23.29
N GLY A 756 55.23 41.91 22.66
CA GLY A 756 55.53 43.20 23.28
C GLY A 756 56.99 43.65 23.15
N LYS A 757 57.78 42.99 22.29
CA LYS A 757 59.17 43.37 21.96
C LYS A 757 59.18 44.36 20.79
N LEU A 758 58.74 45.59 21.06
CA LEU A 758 58.58 46.62 20.03
C LEU A 758 59.92 47.07 19.42
N ASP A 759 60.99 47.11 20.20
CA ASP A 759 62.34 47.46 19.73
C ASP A 759 62.80 46.51 18.60
N GLU A 760 62.65 45.21 18.81
CA GLU A 760 62.99 44.19 17.82
C GLU A 760 62.04 44.19 16.62
N PHE A 761 60.74 44.44 16.84
CA PHE A 761 59.78 44.62 15.75
C PHE A 761 60.19 45.78 14.84
N TYR A 762 60.52 46.94 15.41
CA TYR A 762 60.94 48.10 14.65
C TYR A 762 62.29 47.88 14.00
N GLU A 763 63.22 47.17 14.65
CA GLU A 763 64.51 46.81 14.06
C GLU A 763 64.32 46.04 12.74
N ILE A 764 63.53 44.97 12.78
CA ILE A 764 63.28 44.14 11.59
C ILE A 764 62.45 44.92 10.55
N THR A 765 61.38 45.60 10.97
CA THR A 765 60.43 46.20 10.03
C THR A 765 61.01 47.44 9.33
N ILE A 766 61.79 48.26 10.06
CA ILE A 766 62.32 49.55 9.57
C ILE A 766 63.67 49.36 8.89
N HIS A 767 64.59 48.61 9.48
CA HIS A 767 65.96 48.47 8.96
C HIS A 767 66.10 47.29 8.01
N GLU A 768 65.46 46.16 8.30
CA GLU A 768 65.54 45.00 7.42
C GLU A 768 64.49 45.05 6.31
N VAL A 769 63.19 45.14 6.58
CA VAL A 769 62.15 45.06 5.54
C VAL A 769 61.90 46.42 4.85
N GLN A 770 62.13 47.53 5.56
CA GLN A 770 61.76 48.90 5.15
C GLN A 770 60.24 49.06 4.90
N ASP A 771 59.42 48.42 5.74
CA ASP A 771 57.96 48.54 5.71
C ASP A 771 57.45 49.55 6.74
N TYR A 772 57.57 50.83 6.40
CA TYR A 772 57.12 51.94 7.25
C TYR A 772 55.61 51.92 7.51
N LYS A 773 54.81 51.35 6.61
CA LYS A 773 53.35 51.28 6.75
C LYS A 773 52.94 50.28 7.82
N GLU A 774 53.54 49.10 7.84
CA GLU A 774 53.24 48.10 8.88
C GLU A 774 53.77 48.53 10.25
N ALA A 775 54.95 49.17 10.30
CA ALA A 775 55.47 49.77 11.53
C ALA A 775 54.49 50.79 12.11
N LEU A 776 53.95 51.67 11.26
CA LEU A 776 52.96 52.66 11.64
C LEU A 776 51.63 52.03 12.08
N ARG A 777 51.16 50.99 11.40
CA ARG A 777 49.90 50.29 11.71
C ARG A 777 49.88 49.74 13.13
N ILE A 778 50.97 49.09 13.56
CA ILE A 778 51.07 48.53 14.92
C ILE A 778 51.06 49.63 15.98
N THR A 779 51.73 50.76 15.74
CA THR A 779 51.67 51.92 16.64
C THR A 779 50.25 52.49 16.71
N GLU A 780 49.57 52.63 15.59
CA GLU A 780 48.20 53.18 15.50
C GLU A 780 47.12 52.30 16.11
N LYS A 781 47.33 50.98 16.16
CA LYS A 781 46.42 50.05 16.84
C LYS A 781 46.33 50.30 18.35
N LEU A 782 47.29 50.99 18.95
CA LEU A 782 47.30 51.28 20.39
C LEU A 782 46.27 52.39 20.73
N PRO A 783 45.59 52.30 21.89
CA PRO A 783 44.56 53.28 22.26
C PRO A 783 45.10 54.72 22.29
N GLU A 784 44.31 55.67 21.79
CA GLU A 784 44.69 57.10 21.77
C GLU A 784 45.07 57.60 23.18
N ASP A 785 46.15 58.38 23.23
CA ASP A 785 46.72 58.98 24.44
C ASP A 785 47.14 58.00 25.55
N SER A 786 47.21 56.70 25.26
CA SER A 786 47.75 55.70 26.18
C SER A 786 49.27 55.86 26.41
N PRO A 787 49.79 55.52 27.61
CA PRO A 787 51.24 55.47 27.84
C PRO A 787 51.97 54.53 26.87
N ALA A 788 51.31 53.45 26.45
CA ALA A 788 51.84 52.49 25.47
C ALA A 788 51.98 53.12 24.07
N LEU A 789 51.00 53.89 23.61
CA LEU A 789 51.09 54.63 22.34
C LEU A 789 52.24 55.63 22.38
N LYS A 790 52.40 56.36 23.49
CA LYS A 790 53.50 57.31 23.67
C LYS A 790 54.86 56.62 23.60
N ALA A 791 55.04 55.53 24.37
CA ALA A 791 56.29 54.76 24.36
C ALA A 791 56.59 54.17 22.97
N SER A 792 55.60 53.55 22.34
CA SER A 792 55.71 52.98 21.00
C SER A 792 56.06 54.03 19.93
N ALA A 793 55.46 55.23 20.02
CA ALA A 793 55.76 56.35 19.14
C ALA A 793 57.18 56.91 19.36
N HIS A 794 57.72 56.86 20.57
CA HIS A 794 59.13 57.23 20.83
C HIS A 794 60.07 56.19 20.22
N THR A 795 59.86 54.89 20.48
CA THR A 795 60.69 53.83 19.90
C THR A 795 60.65 53.84 18.37
N LEU A 796 59.46 54.00 17.77
CA LEU A 796 59.32 54.15 16.31
C LEU A 796 60.14 55.34 15.78
N PHE A 797 60.07 56.49 16.46
CA PHE A 797 60.82 57.68 16.08
C PHE A 797 62.34 57.47 16.20
N GLU A 798 62.82 56.84 17.27
CA GLU A 798 64.24 56.52 17.47
C GLU A 798 64.78 55.62 16.36
N HIS A 799 64.06 54.56 15.98
CA HIS A 799 64.49 53.70 14.86
C HIS A 799 64.40 54.42 13.51
N ALA A 800 63.38 55.26 13.29
CA ALA A 800 63.23 56.01 12.04
C ALA A 800 64.35 57.04 11.83
N VAL A 801 64.84 57.67 12.89
CA VAL A 801 65.92 58.68 12.82
C VAL A 801 67.31 58.04 12.63
N ARG A 802 67.50 56.75 12.97
CA ARG A 802 68.76 56.04 12.68
C ARG A 802 68.99 55.79 11.19
N LEU A 803 67.95 55.88 10.35
CA LEU A 803 67.98 55.60 8.91
C LEU A 803 68.46 56.77 8.03
N VAL A 804 68.95 57.88 8.61
CA VAL A 804 69.19 59.17 7.92
C VAL A 804 70.27 59.06 6.84
N ASP A 805 69.89 58.51 5.69
CA ASP A 805 70.69 58.34 4.47
C ASP A 805 69.81 58.30 3.20
N SER A 806 68.47 58.28 3.29
CA SER A 806 67.54 58.26 2.13
C SER A 806 66.44 59.34 2.19
N GLU A 807 65.95 59.78 1.02
CA GLU A 807 64.82 60.73 0.92
C GLU A 807 63.55 60.16 1.57
N GLU A 808 63.32 58.86 1.44
CA GLU A 808 62.16 58.15 2.00
C GLU A 808 62.16 58.10 3.53
N SER A 809 63.32 57.80 4.13
CA SER A 809 63.48 57.86 5.59
C SER A 809 63.16 59.27 6.11
N ASN A 810 63.67 60.29 5.42
CA ASN A 810 63.46 61.68 5.83
C ASN A 810 61.99 62.12 5.70
N GLU A 811 61.26 61.65 4.68
CA GLU A 811 59.81 61.87 4.56
C GLU A 811 59.04 61.15 5.66
N PHE A 812 59.42 59.91 5.99
CA PHE A 812 58.78 59.15 7.06
C PHE A 812 58.98 59.79 8.44
N VAL A 813 60.20 60.24 8.78
CA VAL A 813 60.47 60.99 10.01
C VAL A 813 59.66 62.30 10.06
N THR A 814 59.57 63.03 8.94
CA THR A 814 58.74 64.25 8.85
C THR A 814 57.26 63.93 9.08
N PHE A 815 56.77 62.81 8.54
CA PHE A 815 55.41 62.32 8.77
C PHE A 815 55.16 61.97 10.23
N LEU A 816 56.09 61.25 10.88
CA LEU A 816 55.99 60.90 12.31
C LEU A 816 55.94 62.15 13.19
N LEU A 817 56.77 63.17 12.91
CA LEU A 817 56.75 64.44 13.62
C LEU A 817 55.43 65.20 13.45
N LYS A 818 54.82 65.13 12.27
CA LYS A 818 53.49 65.71 12.02
C LYS A 818 52.39 64.95 12.77
N LYS A 819 52.46 63.62 12.80
CA LYS A 819 51.40 62.75 13.34
C LYS A 819 51.47 62.60 14.86
N PHE A 820 52.66 62.26 15.38
CA PHE A 820 52.90 62.00 16.80
C PHE A 820 53.57 63.19 17.51
N GLY A 821 53.70 64.34 16.85
CA GLY A 821 54.34 65.55 17.39
C GLY A 821 53.87 65.99 18.77
N ARG A 822 52.60 65.74 19.12
CA ARG A 822 52.07 66.04 20.47
C ARG A 822 52.75 65.25 21.59
N TYR A 823 53.34 64.10 21.29
CA TYR A 823 54.01 63.23 22.25
C TYR A 823 55.48 63.57 22.46
N TYR A 824 56.08 64.36 21.57
CA TYR A 824 57.49 64.71 21.66
C TYR A 824 57.70 66.11 22.26
N ASN A 825 58.81 66.26 23.00
CA ASN A 825 59.33 67.57 23.38
C ASN A 825 60.28 68.08 22.28
N ILE A 826 60.38 69.41 22.13
CA ILE A 826 61.28 70.07 21.19
C ILE A 826 62.73 69.67 21.46
N GLU A 827 63.16 69.68 22.72
CA GLU A 827 64.53 69.30 23.12
C GLU A 827 64.83 67.85 22.70
N TYR A 828 63.94 66.92 23.02
CA TYR A 828 64.09 65.50 22.64
C TYR A 828 64.21 65.29 21.13
N VAL A 829 63.40 65.97 20.31
CA VAL A 829 63.48 65.83 18.84
C VAL A 829 64.77 66.43 18.30
N LEU A 830 65.22 67.56 18.82
CA LEU A 830 66.47 68.21 18.39
C LEU A 830 67.70 67.39 18.78
N ASP A 831 67.68 66.71 19.93
CA ASP A 831 68.79 65.85 20.37
C ASP A 831 68.93 64.57 19.54
N GLN A 832 67.83 64.06 18.97
CA GLN A 832 67.84 62.81 18.20
C GLN A 832 68.16 63.02 16.72
N VAL A 833 67.73 64.14 16.14
CA VAL A 833 67.93 64.46 14.72
C VAL A 833 69.35 64.97 14.47
N SER A 834 69.98 64.57 13.37
CA SER A 834 71.30 65.07 12.97
C SER A 834 71.31 66.59 12.73
N ASP A 835 72.40 67.26 13.13
CA ASP A 835 72.67 68.69 12.82
C ASP A 835 72.62 69.01 11.32
N ALA A 836 72.79 68.00 10.45
CA ALA A 836 72.73 68.14 9.00
C ALA A 836 71.30 68.21 8.43
N TRP A 837 70.25 68.07 9.26
CA TRP A 837 68.87 67.98 8.78
C TRP A 837 68.26 69.35 8.45
N PRO A 838 67.60 69.53 7.29
CA PRO A 838 67.01 70.82 6.93
C PRO A 838 65.92 71.27 7.92
N VAL A 839 66.10 72.47 8.48
CA VAL A 839 65.15 73.07 9.45
C VAL A 839 63.75 73.24 8.82
N GLU A 840 63.66 73.40 7.50
CA GLU A 840 62.39 73.45 6.76
C GLU A 840 61.51 72.22 7.00
N ARG A 841 62.10 71.02 7.20
CA ARG A 841 61.37 69.78 7.48
C ARG A 841 60.87 69.72 8.93
N LEU A 842 61.60 70.32 9.86
CA LEU A 842 61.21 70.48 11.27
C LEU A 842 60.18 71.58 11.51
N ARG A 843 60.08 72.55 10.58
CA ARG A 843 59.25 73.75 10.72
C ARG A 843 57.79 73.47 11.12
N PRO A 844 57.06 72.50 10.52
CA PRO A 844 55.68 72.22 10.91
C PRO A 844 55.56 71.76 12.37
N PHE A 845 56.47 70.91 12.83
CA PHE A 845 56.52 70.41 14.20
C PHE A 845 56.89 71.52 15.19
N LEU A 846 57.95 72.28 14.92
CA LEU A 846 58.42 73.36 15.80
C LEU A 846 57.36 74.46 15.95
N LEU A 847 56.76 74.93 14.85
CA LEU A 847 55.69 75.93 14.91
C LEU A 847 54.45 75.38 15.62
N GLY A 848 54.11 74.11 15.40
CA GLY A 848 53.01 73.45 16.10
C GLY A 848 53.21 73.44 17.61
N ARG A 849 54.33 72.88 18.09
CA ARG A 849 54.61 72.74 19.53
C ARG A 849 54.86 74.08 20.22
N LEU A 850 55.53 75.04 19.59
CA LEU A 850 55.71 76.37 20.15
C LEU A 850 54.37 77.10 20.34
N ARG A 851 53.46 76.99 19.37
CA ARG A 851 52.09 77.55 19.50
C ARG A 851 51.32 76.87 20.62
N THR A 852 51.38 75.54 20.71
CA THR A 852 50.74 74.80 21.81
C THR A 852 51.32 75.19 23.17
N ASN A 853 52.64 75.26 23.31
CA ASN A 853 53.30 75.68 24.57
C ASN A 853 52.89 77.09 24.99
N VAL A 854 52.77 78.03 24.05
CA VAL A 854 52.28 79.39 24.33
C VAL A 854 50.80 79.36 24.74
N ALA A 855 49.97 78.59 24.06
CA ALA A 855 48.55 78.45 24.41
C ALA A 855 48.36 77.81 25.79
N GLU A 856 49.09 76.74 26.11
CA GLU A 856 49.09 76.09 27.43
C GLU A 856 49.55 77.06 28.53
N ARG A 857 50.60 77.86 28.26
CA ARG A 857 51.07 78.90 29.19
C ARG A 857 49.99 79.96 29.44
N LEU A 858 49.34 80.47 28.39
CA LEU A 858 48.26 81.45 28.51
C LEU A 858 47.05 80.88 29.27
N SER A 859 46.65 79.63 28.96
CA SER A 859 45.58 78.92 29.68
C SER A 859 45.92 78.70 31.14
N SER A 860 47.16 78.32 31.47
CA SER A 860 47.63 78.18 32.85
C SER A 860 47.61 79.52 33.60
N MET A 861 47.98 80.62 32.94
CA MET A 861 47.89 81.97 33.50
C MET A 861 46.43 82.39 33.76
N MET A 862 45.52 82.12 32.82
CA MET A 862 44.07 82.34 33.00
C MET A 862 43.53 81.52 34.16
N LEU A 863 43.83 80.22 34.22
CA LEU A 863 43.38 79.34 35.30
C LEU A 863 43.90 79.82 36.68
N LYS A 864 45.17 80.26 36.76
CA LYS A 864 45.72 80.88 37.96
C LYS A 864 44.98 82.17 38.34
N SER A 865 44.59 82.99 37.36
CA SER A 865 43.82 84.23 37.61
C SER A 865 42.39 83.94 38.09
N VAL A 866 41.70 82.96 37.50
CA VAL A 866 40.36 82.52 37.92
C VAL A 866 40.41 81.93 39.33
N ASN A 867 41.38 81.06 39.62
CA ASN A 867 41.54 80.47 40.96
C ASN A 867 41.82 81.55 42.02
N ARG A 868 42.59 82.60 41.69
CA ARG A 868 42.79 83.75 42.59
C ARG A 868 41.48 84.52 42.84
N SER A 869 40.66 84.72 41.82
CA SER A 869 39.34 85.36 41.96
C SER A 869 38.42 84.54 42.86
N ASN A 870 38.32 83.24 42.61
CA ASN A 870 37.50 82.33 43.41
C ASN A 870 37.96 82.32 44.87
N ALA A 871 39.27 82.27 45.12
CA ALA A 871 39.81 82.34 46.48
C ALA A 871 39.46 83.67 47.18
N ALA A 872 39.46 84.79 46.46
CA ALA A 872 39.04 86.08 47.01
C ALA A 872 37.55 86.09 47.38
N GLU A 873 36.69 85.50 46.53
CA GLU A 873 35.26 85.35 46.81
C GLU A 873 34.98 84.41 47.99
N THR A 874 35.73 83.30 48.09
CA THR A 874 35.64 82.39 49.24
C THR A 874 36.08 83.10 50.52
N THR A 875 37.10 83.95 50.46
CA THR A 875 37.56 84.75 51.61
C THR A 875 36.48 85.75 52.04
N TYR A 876 35.80 86.39 51.09
CA TYR A 876 34.66 87.26 51.38
C TYR A 876 33.52 86.49 52.06
N GLN A 877 33.16 85.31 51.56
CA GLN A 877 32.14 84.47 52.19
C GLN A 877 32.54 83.99 53.59
N LEU A 878 33.83 83.67 53.83
CA LEU A 878 34.34 83.34 55.15
C LEU A 878 34.29 84.53 56.12
N GLN A 879 34.50 85.77 55.66
CA GLN A 879 34.28 86.96 56.47
C GLN A 879 32.80 87.13 56.86
N VAL A 880 31.87 86.85 55.95
CA VAL A 880 30.44 86.85 56.24
C VAL A 880 30.10 85.76 57.28
N LEU A 881 30.63 84.54 57.12
CA LEU A 881 30.45 83.45 58.09
C LEU A 881 31.07 83.76 59.46
N GLY A 882 32.22 84.43 59.51
CA GLY A 882 32.86 84.86 60.76
C GLY A 882 32.08 85.95 61.51
N SER A 883 31.09 86.59 60.88
CA SER A 883 30.18 87.55 61.53
C SER A 883 28.98 86.90 62.22
N LEU A 884 28.84 85.56 62.14
CA LEU A 884 27.82 84.79 62.84
C LEU A 884 28.37 84.23 64.18
N PRO A 885 27.59 84.22 65.28
CA PRO A 885 28.06 83.76 66.58
C PRO A 885 28.32 82.23 66.62
N PRO A 886 29.34 81.75 67.37
CA PRO A 886 29.75 80.35 67.37
C PRO A 886 28.77 79.40 68.09
N ILE A 887 28.64 78.18 67.57
CA ILE A 887 27.90 77.05 68.18
C ILE A 887 28.94 76.08 68.76
N ILE A 888 28.80 75.66 70.03
CA ILE A 888 29.72 74.73 70.73
C ILE A 888 28.99 73.40 70.98
N GLU A 889 29.54 72.28 70.48
CA GLU A 889 29.10 70.91 70.78
C GLU A 889 30.21 70.14 71.52
N THR A 890 29.85 69.40 72.58
CA THR A 890 30.75 68.59 73.43
C THR A 890 30.35 67.12 73.39
N THR A 891 31.29 66.21 73.06
CA THR A 891 31.14 64.75 73.22
C THR A 891 32.45 64.14 73.72
N GLY A 892 32.40 63.47 74.87
CA GLY A 892 33.53 62.78 75.51
C GLY A 892 33.55 61.26 75.29
N ASP A 893 34.68 60.64 75.60
CA ASP A 893 34.79 59.56 76.59
C ASP A 893 36.26 59.10 76.73
N ASP A 894 36.80 59.26 77.94
CA ASP A 894 38.06 58.71 78.43
C ASP A 894 37.87 57.25 78.87
N VAL A 895 38.82 56.37 78.51
CA VAL A 895 39.01 55.05 79.11
C VAL A 895 40.23 55.11 80.04
N LEU A 896 40.02 54.88 81.34
CA LEU A 896 41.05 54.66 82.37
C LEU A 896 41.45 53.16 82.47
N PRO A 897 42.61 52.83 83.07
CA PRO A 897 43.37 51.59 82.83
C PRO A 897 43.02 50.42 83.79
N LYS A 898 43.54 49.22 83.48
CA LYS A 898 43.63 48.06 84.40
C LYS A 898 44.85 48.20 85.33
N GLU A 899 44.83 47.43 86.43
CA GLU A 899 46.03 47.02 87.19
C GLU A 899 47.20 46.61 86.29
#